data_AF-A0ABD3X3Q4-F1
#
_entry.id   AF-A0ABD3X3Q4-F1
#
_cell.length_a   1.000
_cell.length_b   1.000
_cell.length_c   1.000
_cell.angle_alpha   90.00
_cell.angle_beta   90.00
_cell.angle_gamma   90.00
#
_symmetry.space_group_name_H-M   'P 1'
#
loop_
_entity.id
_entity.type
_entity.pdbx_description
1 polymer ?
#
loop_
_entity_poly.entity_id
_entity_poly.type
_entity_poly.pdbx_seq_one_letter_code
_entity_poly.pdbx_strand_id
1 'polypeptide(L)'
;MVKPFHRLSLYIMLKRKRLSLWKLLVPLILILILLKFDVHFGSYFHVETESVLFFSPVRQFVGSKNTYTTLDLSDDLEHDYGIDNFGDENEVDKECPIPKLRHTVEIKEHLESDNQVGCRRVKPLNGSCSFAQKIFKRKEPLTCNHQESFQICNIKEQPDRFDVHCNISICAKTVSLGAMDTHAGTLTWSTFYDARKLEHQISDMIVNPRTAEGLDNYGFVYLECKTKDDGSSMDAHIYDHYMYDISNASQLLILPPAKQQAKQTTSSDAFNLNFIFIDSVSRHHFFRSLPKTVRVLESMNAKYNLKSSQNKEDLTHLVLDFELVQSLKSRTFESLQALFSGYVNPNETPFGVLAYPPQPLKTESLFQPLKKAGYQTLWLEDLCYMWEWGLPKDLKFHNESLTARETWNNIKLALQKAGIDSLGITYAHCQILEANGVNDHFHGPDTVCYNGRHQHSYSLEYLKYYQTEMIHRGQPFVTFFETNVGHEDTGTRIQTLDTDLENYLQFLISQTNTLTIIFSDHGNTYGNFVENSLEGRIEIFHPFMFMLIPQRVENQIGQSAMNALIENQHRLCSILDLHHTILSLPTLKSNDYVKNVVMATAVANISEFNMQFNVSSFGLLRPIWKGRTCDVIPLIMPNLCICDGYEVAMKNDSYYLILAQYAEGILNNEIQRQQGGSSSGMGLGNCQRLQVSQVQNVRQSRLSDGSLSIKMDLVIIQVGKKEILFVALKVPLNTAKPLQLVKFERITPYSQYSKCADKTVNLQLCVCDLTNHKPVRNSVTQSAFLKDVDQKVIRSGSGAECVYLIKKSNENGFSIDVLNMCRKSMKGNLFVYVKNVVLSALRMPVEFRLVPGETKFLVAGVRRNQSKKIQVQIKLNYTLFQWY
;
A
#
# COMPACT_ATOMS: atom_id res chain seq x y z
N MET A 1 44.37 -6.27 51.73
CA MET A 1 45.25 -5.90 50.60
C MET A 1 45.24 -7.04 49.58
N VAL A 2 44.89 -6.70 48.33
CA VAL A 2 45.33 -7.29 47.05
C VAL A 2 44.75 -8.64 46.56
N LYS A 3 43.94 -8.48 45.49
CA LYS A 3 43.63 -9.27 44.27
C LYS A 3 42.87 -10.63 44.31
N PRO A 4 42.02 -10.90 43.27
CA PRO A 4 41.12 -12.05 43.21
C PRO A 4 41.49 -13.10 42.13
N PHE A 5 40.99 -14.32 42.29
CA PHE A 5 40.72 -15.28 41.21
C PHE A 5 39.48 -16.12 41.51
N HIS A 6 38.73 -16.42 40.45
CA HIS A 6 37.54 -17.26 40.36
C HIS A 6 37.68 -18.69 40.95
N ARG A 7 36.62 -19.24 41.58
CA ARG A 7 35.70 -20.31 41.07
C ARG A 7 35.01 -21.13 42.18
N LEU A 8 33.69 -21.22 42.03
CA LEU A 8 32.76 -22.36 42.19
C LEU A 8 32.52 -23.11 43.51
N SER A 9 31.20 -23.27 43.76
CA SER A 9 30.49 -24.38 44.44
C SER A 9 30.52 -24.37 45.98
N LEU A 10 29.47 -24.69 46.74
CA LEU A 10 28.09 -25.10 46.47
C LEU A 10 27.32 -25.00 47.82
N TYR A 11 26.00 -24.90 47.74
CA TYR A 11 25.02 -25.45 48.70
C TYR A 11 24.50 -24.62 49.91
N ILE A 12 23.17 -24.42 49.81
CA ILE A 12 22.12 -24.55 50.84
C ILE A 12 21.65 -23.31 51.64
N MET A 13 20.36 -23.04 51.38
CA MET A 13 19.28 -22.56 52.25
C MET A 13 19.50 -21.32 53.12
N LEU A 14 18.79 -20.25 52.76
CA LEU A 14 18.20 -19.34 53.75
C LEU A 14 16.73 -19.02 53.45
N LYS A 15 15.93 -19.25 54.49
CA LYS A 15 14.53 -18.89 54.68
C LYS A 15 14.42 -17.40 55.10
N ARG A 16 13.27 -16.81 54.73
CA ARG A 16 12.49 -15.74 55.43
C ARG A 16 13.02 -14.30 55.33
N LYS A 17 12.24 -13.25 54.98
CA LYS A 17 10.81 -12.84 55.16
C LYS A 17 10.48 -11.81 54.03
N ARG A 18 9.26 -11.47 53.57
CA ARG A 18 7.89 -11.42 54.15
C ARG A 18 6.84 -11.05 53.05
N LEU A 19 5.58 -11.49 53.25
CA LEU A 19 4.26 -10.97 52.74
C LEU A 19 3.94 -11.18 51.23
N SER A 20 2.75 -11.62 50.76
CA SER A 20 1.42 -11.92 51.33
C SER A 20 0.58 -12.84 50.39
N LEU A 21 -0.19 -13.76 51.01
CA LEU A 21 -1.44 -14.48 50.64
C LEU A 21 -1.91 -14.57 49.15
N TRP A 22 -2.03 -15.76 48.52
CA TRP A 22 -3.12 -16.79 48.58
C TRP A 22 -4.48 -16.29 48.03
N LYS A 23 -5.23 -16.87 47.07
CA LYS A 23 -5.27 -18.12 46.26
C LYS A 23 -6.26 -17.86 45.09
N LEU A 24 -5.98 -18.24 43.83
CA LEU A 24 -6.45 -19.44 43.09
C LEU A 24 -7.95 -19.82 43.32
N LEU A 25 -8.82 -19.74 42.30
CA LEU A 25 -9.17 -20.81 41.30
C LEU A 25 -9.90 -22.00 42.01
N VAL A 26 -11.07 -22.53 41.64
CA VAL A 26 -11.84 -22.68 40.38
C VAL A 26 -13.34 -23.05 40.76
N PRO A 27 -14.25 -23.63 39.92
CA PRO A 27 -15.52 -23.05 39.45
C PRO A 27 -16.78 -23.89 39.85
N LEU A 28 -17.84 -23.78 39.02
CA LEU A 28 -18.98 -24.72 38.80
C LEU A 28 -20.23 -24.52 39.70
N ILE A 29 -21.32 -24.02 39.11
CA ILE A 29 -22.56 -24.79 38.85
C ILE A 29 -23.68 -23.84 38.39
N LEU A 30 -24.15 -24.13 37.17
CA LEU A 30 -25.43 -23.72 36.60
C LEU A 30 -26.52 -24.65 37.17
N ILE A 31 -27.44 -24.13 37.97
CA ILE A 31 -28.78 -24.71 38.23
C ILE A 31 -29.71 -23.50 38.17
N LEU A 32 -30.26 -23.19 37.00
CA LEU A 32 -31.62 -23.57 36.60
C LEU A 32 -32.70 -23.14 37.61
N ILE A 33 -33.66 -22.41 37.03
CA ILE A 33 -35.11 -22.50 37.31
C ILE A 33 -35.57 -21.69 38.53
N LEU A 34 -36.49 -20.70 38.45
CA LEU A 34 -37.53 -20.39 37.47
C LEU A 34 -38.21 -19.05 37.87
N LEU A 35 -38.71 -18.30 36.88
CA LEU A 35 -39.98 -17.52 36.88
C LEU A 35 -40.06 -16.27 37.79
N LYS A 36 -40.75 -15.16 37.48
CA LYS A 36 -41.73 -14.79 36.45
C LYS A 36 -42.09 -13.30 36.65
N PHE A 37 -42.53 -12.65 35.55
CA PHE A 37 -43.47 -11.50 35.50
C PHE A 37 -43.02 -10.17 36.15
N ASP A 38 -43.54 -8.98 35.81
CA ASP A 38 -44.16 -8.32 34.66
C ASP A 38 -44.43 -6.87 35.16
N VAL A 39 -44.91 -5.99 34.28
CA VAL A 39 -45.69 -4.77 34.58
C VAL A 39 -44.98 -3.40 34.62
N HIS A 40 -45.63 -2.52 33.84
CA HIS A 40 -45.54 -1.09 33.56
C HIS A 40 -45.88 -0.11 34.73
N PHE A 41 -45.77 1.18 34.39
CA PHE A 41 -46.13 2.44 35.09
C PHE A 41 -45.04 3.01 35.99
N GLY A 42 -44.72 4.30 36.01
CA GLY A 42 -45.40 5.50 35.52
C GLY A 42 -45.31 6.59 36.60
N SER A 43 -44.59 7.67 36.29
CA SER A 43 -44.80 9.04 36.80
C SER A 43 -44.54 9.41 38.28
N TYR A 44 -44.00 10.64 38.42
CA TYR A 44 -44.26 11.68 39.45
C TYR A 44 -43.32 11.92 40.66
N PHE A 45 -42.94 13.21 40.78
CA PHE A 45 -42.63 14.07 41.96
C PHE A 45 -41.38 13.70 42.81
N HIS A 46 -40.67 14.58 43.53
CA HIS A 46 -40.76 15.99 43.99
C HIS A 46 -39.29 16.38 44.36
N VAL A 47 -38.77 17.56 43.98
CA VAL A 47 -38.54 18.79 44.79
C VAL A 47 -37.60 18.64 46.00
N GLU A 48 -36.57 19.50 46.07
CA GLU A 48 -36.29 20.47 47.16
C GLU A 48 -34.95 21.20 46.89
N THR A 49 -34.97 22.51 46.59
CA THR A 49 -34.79 23.71 47.48
C THR A 49 -33.35 24.22 47.42
N GLU A 50 -33.09 25.40 46.84
CA GLU A 50 -33.05 26.75 47.49
C GLU A 50 -31.57 27.19 47.63
N SER A 51 -31.13 28.45 47.56
CA SER A 51 -31.70 29.79 47.29
C SER A 51 -30.49 30.79 47.29
N VAL A 52 -30.40 31.76 46.37
CA VAL A 52 -30.59 33.24 46.57
C VAL A 52 -29.26 33.99 46.90
N LEU A 53 -28.79 35.09 46.23
CA LEU A 53 -29.34 36.46 46.09
C LEU A 53 -28.68 37.31 44.94
N PHE A 54 -29.55 38.04 44.21
CA PHE A 54 -29.56 39.46 43.77
C PHE A 54 -28.33 40.19 43.16
N PHE A 55 -28.50 40.77 41.96
CA PHE A 55 -28.99 42.15 41.75
C PHE A 55 -29.30 42.43 40.25
N SER A 56 -30.38 43.17 39.99
CA SER A 56 -30.76 43.75 38.68
C SER A 56 -30.05 45.10 38.46
N PRO A 57 -29.98 45.65 37.23
CA PRO A 57 -31.13 46.42 36.75
C PRO A 57 -31.50 46.18 35.28
N VAL A 58 -32.81 46.28 35.06
CA VAL A 58 -33.52 46.41 33.79
C VAL A 58 -33.06 47.62 32.98
N ARG A 59 -32.82 47.43 31.68
CA ARG A 59 -33.11 48.43 30.64
C ARG A 59 -33.83 47.77 29.48
N GLN A 60 -35.10 48.14 29.30
CA GLN A 60 -35.85 47.94 28.08
C GLN A 60 -35.19 48.72 26.93
N PHE A 61 -35.04 48.08 25.77
CA PHE A 61 -35.14 48.77 24.48
C PHE A 61 -36.00 47.93 23.52
N VAL A 62 -36.88 48.66 22.85
CA VAL A 62 -38.01 48.21 22.04
C VAL A 62 -37.56 47.82 20.63
N GLY A 63 -38.14 46.73 20.11
CA GLY A 63 -38.54 46.59 18.70
C GLY A 63 -37.46 46.23 17.68
N SER A 64 -37.48 44.99 17.20
CA SER A 64 -37.19 44.71 15.79
C SER A 64 -38.19 43.68 15.26
N LYS A 65 -38.81 44.02 14.12
CA LYS A 65 -39.85 43.24 13.45
C LYS A 65 -39.27 41.90 12.98
N ASN A 66 -39.90 40.80 13.40
CA ASN A 66 -39.75 39.50 12.77
C ASN A 66 -40.36 39.56 11.36
N THR A 67 -39.53 39.60 10.32
CA THR A 67 -39.97 39.36 8.94
C THR A 67 -39.78 37.88 8.61
N TYR A 68 -40.90 37.16 8.53
CA TYR A 68 -40.98 35.81 7.99
C TYR A 68 -41.08 35.90 6.46
N THR A 69 -40.20 35.22 5.72
CA THR A 69 -40.33 35.09 4.26
C THR A 69 -40.24 33.61 3.88
N THR A 70 -41.24 33.13 3.15
CA THR A 70 -41.30 31.79 2.57
C THR A 70 -41.21 31.96 1.05
N LEU A 71 -40.27 31.28 0.40
CA LEU A 71 -40.14 31.30 -1.06
C LEU A 71 -40.55 29.92 -1.59
N ASP A 72 -41.45 29.92 -2.57
CA ASP A 72 -42.01 28.74 -3.22
C ASP A 72 -41.78 28.85 -4.73
N LEU A 73 -41.27 27.81 -5.40
CA LEU A 73 -40.95 27.82 -6.83
C LEU A 73 -41.25 26.45 -7.47
N SER A 74 -42.10 26.43 -8.49
CA SER A 74 -42.38 25.29 -9.38
C SER A 74 -42.28 25.67 -10.88
N ASP A 75 -42.12 24.62 -11.71
CA ASP A 75 -42.46 24.51 -13.15
C ASP A 75 -41.34 24.32 -14.20
N ASP A 76 -41.78 23.68 -15.30
CA ASP A 76 -41.20 22.70 -16.26
C ASP A 76 -40.52 23.25 -17.55
N LEU A 77 -39.63 22.40 -18.14
CA LEU A 77 -39.26 22.01 -19.57
C LEU A 77 -39.40 23.03 -20.75
N GLU A 78 -38.60 23.03 -21.86
CA GLU A 78 -38.06 21.95 -22.72
C GLU A 78 -37.03 22.47 -23.81
N HIS A 79 -36.10 21.57 -24.23
CA HIS A 79 -35.19 21.36 -25.44
C HIS A 79 -34.64 22.51 -26.35
N ASP A 80 -33.53 22.40 -27.12
CA ASP A 80 -32.79 21.30 -27.82
C ASP A 80 -31.35 21.75 -28.22
N TYR A 81 -30.34 20.85 -28.33
CA TYR A 81 -29.04 21.12 -28.98
C TYR A 81 -28.39 19.85 -29.57
N GLY A 82 -27.87 20.01 -30.81
CA GLY A 82 -27.15 19.00 -31.59
C GLY A 82 -25.71 18.71 -31.12
N ILE A 83 -25.24 17.53 -31.50
CA ILE A 83 -23.95 16.92 -31.11
C ILE A 83 -23.02 16.90 -32.33
N ASP A 84 -21.80 17.41 -32.18
CA ASP A 84 -20.69 17.18 -33.11
C ASP A 84 -19.72 16.13 -32.54
N ASN A 85 -19.40 15.14 -33.38
CA ASN A 85 -18.44 14.06 -33.16
C ASN A 85 -17.01 14.49 -33.48
N PHE A 86 -16.06 14.04 -32.67
CA PHE A 86 -14.63 13.85 -33.00
C PHE A 86 -14.31 12.39 -32.66
N GLY A 87 -13.55 11.59 -33.40
CA GLY A 87 -12.77 11.75 -34.63
C GLY A 87 -11.98 10.44 -34.83
N ASP A 88 -11.98 9.96 -36.07
CA ASP A 88 -11.22 8.88 -36.72
C ASP A 88 -10.63 7.69 -35.92
N GLU A 89 -11.24 6.53 -36.18
CA GLU A 89 -10.68 5.19 -36.10
C GLU A 89 -9.71 4.95 -37.27
N ASN A 90 -8.53 4.35 -37.03
CA ASN A 90 -7.90 3.33 -37.87
C ASN A 90 -6.48 2.97 -37.37
N GLU A 91 -6.40 2.23 -36.26
CA GLU A 91 -5.27 1.33 -35.99
C GLU A 91 -5.92 0.02 -35.51
N VAL A 92 -5.79 -1.07 -36.27
CA VAL A 92 -6.40 -2.37 -35.95
C VAL A 92 -5.81 -2.85 -34.62
N ASP A 93 -6.57 -2.67 -33.54
CA ASP A 93 -6.23 -3.14 -32.20
C ASP A 93 -6.07 -4.67 -32.25
N LYS A 94 -4.83 -5.13 -32.13
CA LYS A 94 -4.55 -6.55 -31.89
C LYS A 94 -5.17 -6.90 -30.53
N GLU A 95 -6.00 -7.95 -30.49
CA GLU A 95 -6.54 -8.48 -29.25
C GLU A 95 -5.43 -8.58 -28.19
N CYS A 96 -5.69 -8.00 -27.03
CA CYS A 96 -4.76 -8.00 -25.92
C CYS A 96 -5.11 -9.16 -24.97
N PRO A 97 -4.42 -10.31 -25.06
CA PRO A 97 -4.72 -11.41 -24.17
C PRO A 97 -4.30 -11.05 -22.74
N ILE A 98 -5.11 -11.47 -21.77
CA ILE A 98 -4.70 -11.53 -20.37
C ILE A 98 -3.55 -12.54 -20.30
N PRO A 99 -2.33 -12.14 -19.89
CA PRO A 99 -1.18 -13.00 -20.01
C PRO A 99 -1.26 -14.15 -19.00
N LYS A 100 -0.76 -15.31 -19.41
CA LYS A 100 -0.63 -16.52 -18.60
C LYS A 100 0.63 -17.28 -18.98
N LEU A 101 1.20 -18.01 -18.03
CA LEU A 101 2.31 -18.90 -18.32
C LEU A 101 1.87 -20.00 -19.29
N ARG A 102 2.76 -20.38 -20.21
CA ARG A 102 2.59 -21.59 -21.02
C ARG A 102 2.95 -22.83 -20.22
N HIS A 103 2.48 -23.98 -20.72
CA HIS A 103 2.77 -25.31 -20.14
C HIS A 103 2.32 -25.47 -18.68
N THR A 104 1.34 -24.68 -18.23
CA THR A 104 0.74 -24.81 -16.89
C THR A 104 0.11 -26.19 -16.73
N VAL A 105 0.20 -26.73 -15.52
CA VAL A 105 -0.47 -27.99 -15.16
C VAL A 105 -1.94 -27.70 -14.86
N GLU A 106 -2.84 -28.40 -15.54
CA GLU A 106 -4.28 -28.27 -15.40
C GLU A 106 -4.93 -29.64 -15.17
N ILE A 107 -5.99 -29.69 -14.37
CA ILE A 107 -6.78 -30.91 -14.17
C ILE A 107 -7.83 -31.00 -15.29
N LYS A 108 -7.65 -31.96 -16.21
CA LYS A 108 -8.48 -32.12 -17.43
C LYS A 108 -9.99 -32.23 -17.17
N GLU A 109 -10.42 -32.76 -16.02
CA GLU A 109 -11.84 -32.89 -15.64
C GLU A 109 -12.55 -31.56 -15.32
N HIS A 110 -11.84 -30.42 -15.32
CA HIS A 110 -12.42 -29.11 -14.99
C HIS A 110 -12.46 -28.11 -16.14
N LEU A 111 -12.06 -28.53 -17.35
CA LEU A 111 -12.10 -27.71 -18.57
C LEU A 111 -13.51 -27.58 -19.17
N GLU A 112 -14.47 -28.43 -18.79
CA GLU A 112 -15.79 -28.50 -19.43
C GLU A 112 -16.88 -27.57 -18.85
N SER A 113 -16.59 -26.76 -17.82
CA SER A 113 -17.60 -25.86 -17.23
C SER A 113 -17.13 -24.42 -17.07
N ASP A 114 -16.45 -23.87 -18.08
CA ASP A 114 -15.97 -22.49 -18.03
C ASP A 114 -17.12 -21.52 -17.69
N ASN A 115 -18.36 -21.82 -18.11
CA ASN A 115 -19.57 -21.04 -17.83
C ASN A 115 -20.07 -21.03 -16.35
N GLN A 116 -19.36 -21.64 -15.40
CA GLN A 116 -19.80 -21.75 -14.00
C GLN A 116 -18.85 -21.13 -12.95
N VAL A 117 -17.83 -20.36 -13.38
CA VAL A 117 -16.93 -19.66 -12.43
C VAL A 117 -17.47 -18.27 -12.08
N GLY A 118 -17.42 -17.89 -10.81
CA GLY A 118 -17.95 -16.60 -10.30
C GLY A 118 -17.09 -15.39 -10.65
N CYS A 119 -15.85 -15.61 -11.07
CA CYS A 119 -14.94 -14.56 -11.50
C CYS A 119 -14.16 -14.99 -12.74
N ARG A 120 -14.12 -14.10 -13.73
CA ARG A 120 -13.18 -14.10 -14.85
C ARG A 120 -12.58 -12.71 -14.91
N ARG A 121 -11.34 -12.55 -15.39
CA ARG A 121 -10.80 -11.19 -15.52
C ARG A 121 -11.58 -10.39 -16.57
N VAL A 122 -11.98 -9.17 -16.21
CA VAL A 122 -12.46 -8.12 -17.14
C VAL A 122 -11.58 -8.09 -18.39
N LYS A 123 -12.13 -7.93 -19.59
CA LYS A 123 -11.30 -7.82 -20.79
C LYS A 123 -10.51 -6.50 -20.80
N PRO A 124 -9.23 -6.49 -21.19
CA PRO A 124 -8.52 -5.24 -21.41
C PRO A 124 -9.26 -4.35 -22.40
N LEU A 125 -9.26 -3.05 -22.14
CA LEU A 125 -9.94 -2.09 -23.00
C LEU A 125 -9.17 -1.87 -24.30
N ASN A 126 -9.90 -1.63 -25.38
CA ASN A 126 -9.32 -1.27 -26.68
C ASN A 126 -8.40 -0.05 -26.54
N GLY A 127 -7.27 -0.06 -27.27
CA GLY A 127 -6.23 0.96 -27.23
C GLY A 127 -5.30 0.92 -26.00
N SER A 128 -5.73 0.37 -24.85
CA SER A 128 -4.92 0.36 -23.63
C SER A 128 -3.62 -0.41 -23.79
N CYS A 129 -3.64 -1.52 -24.54
CA CYS A 129 -2.44 -2.32 -24.77
C CYS A 129 -1.50 -1.67 -25.78
N SER A 130 -2.04 -1.00 -26.79
CA SER A 130 -1.25 -0.18 -27.72
C SER A 130 -0.55 0.97 -26.96
N PHE A 131 -1.22 1.59 -26.00
CA PHE A 131 -0.64 2.60 -25.10
C PHE A 131 0.42 2.01 -24.17
N ALA A 132 0.15 0.87 -23.52
CA ALA A 132 1.12 0.16 -22.70
C ALA A 132 2.38 -0.20 -23.50
N GLN A 133 2.24 -0.71 -24.73
CA GLN A 133 3.37 -1.00 -25.59
C GLN A 133 4.19 0.26 -25.93
N LYS A 134 3.53 1.39 -26.19
CA LYS A 134 4.21 2.68 -26.45
C LYS A 134 5.05 3.14 -25.25
N ILE A 135 4.56 2.95 -24.01
CA ILE A 135 5.25 3.39 -22.78
C ILE A 135 6.35 2.41 -22.38
N PHE A 136 6.06 1.10 -22.36
CA PHE A 136 6.92 0.12 -21.70
C PHE A 136 7.85 -0.63 -22.66
N LYS A 137 7.43 -0.95 -23.90
CA LYS A 137 8.24 -1.80 -24.81
C LYS A 137 9.32 -1.05 -25.59
N ARG A 138 9.27 0.28 -25.66
CA ARG A 138 10.18 1.08 -26.52
C ARG A 138 11.55 1.36 -25.90
N LYS A 139 11.83 0.89 -24.68
CA LYS A 139 13.05 1.20 -23.96
C LYS A 139 13.81 -0.09 -23.66
N GLU A 140 15.06 -0.16 -24.07
CA GLU A 140 15.98 -1.16 -23.51
C GLU A 140 16.14 -0.90 -22.00
N PRO A 141 16.30 -1.94 -21.17
CA PRO A 141 16.55 -1.75 -19.74
C PRO A 141 17.78 -0.85 -19.56
N LEU A 142 17.62 0.21 -18.77
CA LEU A 142 18.73 1.10 -18.47
C LEU A 142 19.81 0.36 -17.68
N THR A 143 21.08 0.71 -17.92
CA THR A 143 22.24 0.04 -17.31
C THR A 143 22.90 0.94 -16.25
N CYS A 144 23.81 0.35 -15.50
CA CYS A 144 24.68 1.08 -14.56
C CYS A 144 26.00 1.55 -15.17
N ASN A 145 26.13 1.56 -16.51
CA ASN A 145 27.38 1.94 -17.20
C ASN A 145 27.77 3.41 -17.03
N HIS A 146 26.88 4.24 -16.46
CA HIS A 146 27.17 5.63 -16.11
C HIS A 146 28.05 5.74 -14.84
N GLN A 147 28.24 4.64 -14.10
CA GLN A 147 29.19 4.54 -12.99
C GLN A 147 30.39 3.70 -13.41
N GLU A 148 31.59 4.16 -13.08
CA GLU A 148 32.79 3.33 -13.18
C GLU A 148 32.69 2.14 -12.21
N SER A 149 33.09 0.97 -12.69
CA SER A 149 33.09 -0.26 -11.89
C SER A 149 34.52 -0.56 -11.42
N PHE A 150 34.74 -0.42 -10.12
CA PHE A 150 36.00 -0.74 -9.46
C PHE A 150 35.92 -2.09 -8.75
N GLN A 151 36.92 -2.93 -8.98
CA GLN A 151 37.08 -4.19 -8.25
C GLN A 151 38.32 -4.11 -7.35
N ILE A 152 38.12 -3.60 -6.14
CA ILE A 152 39.16 -3.52 -5.10
C ILE A 152 39.42 -4.92 -4.53
N CYS A 153 38.37 -5.65 -4.17
CA CYS A 153 38.47 -7.02 -3.68
C CYS A 153 37.45 -7.93 -4.36
N ASN A 154 37.74 -9.22 -4.37
CA ASN A 154 36.85 -10.27 -4.85
C ASN A 154 36.88 -11.46 -3.89
N ILE A 155 35.75 -12.17 -3.81
CA ILE A 155 35.63 -13.40 -3.03
C ILE A 155 35.40 -14.55 -3.99
N LYS A 156 36.23 -15.58 -3.89
CA LYS A 156 36.04 -16.85 -4.60
C LYS A 156 35.63 -17.91 -3.60
N GLU A 157 34.52 -18.57 -3.88
CA GLU A 157 34.09 -19.72 -3.10
C GLU A 157 34.93 -20.96 -3.43
N GLN A 158 35.43 -21.61 -2.38
CA GLN A 158 36.00 -22.96 -2.40
C GLN A 158 35.08 -23.89 -1.60
N PRO A 159 35.21 -25.23 -1.73
CA PRO A 159 34.35 -26.17 -0.99
C PRO A 159 34.26 -25.88 0.52
N ASP A 160 35.40 -25.65 1.19
CA ASP A 160 35.45 -25.50 2.65
C ASP A 160 35.79 -24.07 3.13
N ARG A 161 36.09 -23.14 2.23
CA ARG A 161 36.49 -21.77 2.60
C ARG A 161 36.14 -20.74 1.53
N PHE A 162 36.30 -19.47 1.87
CA PHE A 162 36.23 -18.37 0.93
C PHE A 162 37.63 -17.76 0.78
N ASP A 163 38.13 -17.67 -0.45
CA ASP A 163 39.40 -17.04 -0.77
C ASP A 163 39.13 -15.57 -1.12
N VAL A 164 39.65 -14.65 -0.31
CA VAL A 164 39.59 -13.21 -0.57
C VAL A 164 40.85 -12.79 -1.32
N HIS A 165 40.68 -12.08 -2.43
CA HIS A 165 41.77 -11.47 -3.17
C HIS A 165 41.52 -9.98 -3.38
N CYS A 166 42.48 -9.14 -3.03
CA CYS A 166 42.39 -7.70 -3.16
C CYS A 166 43.51 -7.13 -4.04
N ASN A 167 43.13 -6.25 -4.97
CA ASN A 167 44.05 -5.48 -5.78
C ASN A 167 43.97 -3.99 -5.41
N ILE A 168 44.86 -3.56 -4.51
CA ILE A 168 44.95 -2.15 -4.10
C ILE A 168 45.75 -1.29 -5.10
N SER A 169 46.21 -1.85 -6.23
CA SER A 169 47.02 -1.09 -7.19
C SER A 169 46.27 0.09 -7.80
N ILE A 170 44.95 -0.03 -7.92
CA ILE A 170 44.05 1.02 -8.41
C ILE A 170 44.02 2.23 -7.47
N CYS A 171 44.38 2.05 -6.20
CA CYS A 171 44.34 3.07 -5.17
C CYS A 171 45.68 3.82 -5.10
N ALA A 172 45.61 5.14 -4.89
CA ALA A 172 46.77 6.03 -4.80
C ALA A 172 47.69 5.72 -3.62
N LYS A 173 47.12 5.52 -2.43
CA LYS A 173 47.89 5.27 -1.19
C LYS A 173 47.26 4.25 -0.25
N THR A 174 45.96 4.37 0.01
CA THR A 174 45.27 3.61 1.06
C THR A 174 43.90 3.15 0.61
N VAL A 175 43.41 2.07 1.20
CA VAL A 175 42.04 1.59 1.08
C VAL A 175 41.37 1.64 2.45
N SER A 176 40.17 2.19 2.53
CA SER A 176 39.33 2.20 3.72
C SER A 176 38.32 1.05 3.63
N LEU A 177 38.16 0.29 4.70
CA LEU A 177 37.12 -0.72 4.88
C LEU A 177 36.08 -0.20 5.87
N GLY A 178 34.83 -0.12 5.44
CA GLY A 178 33.68 0.26 6.25
C GLY A 178 32.89 -0.98 6.69
N ALA A 179 32.76 -1.18 8.00
CA ALA A 179 31.93 -2.22 8.62
C ALA A 179 30.99 -1.58 9.66
N MET A 180 29.91 -2.26 10.01
CA MET A 180 28.87 -1.66 10.84
C MET A 180 29.17 -1.83 12.34
N ASP A 181 29.08 -0.75 13.11
CA ASP A 181 29.19 -0.79 14.56
C ASP A 181 27.92 -1.37 15.20
N THR A 182 28.06 -2.42 16.01
CA THR A 182 26.92 -3.13 16.63
C THR A 182 26.19 -2.34 17.72
N HIS A 183 26.80 -1.28 18.25
CA HIS A 183 26.25 -0.42 19.29
C HIS A 183 25.54 0.81 18.69
N ALA A 184 26.11 1.41 17.66
CA ALA A 184 25.64 2.65 17.04
C ALA A 184 24.81 2.43 15.77
N GLY A 185 24.98 1.30 15.08
CA GLY A 185 24.31 1.04 13.80
C GLY A 185 24.83 1.93 12.66
N THR A 186 26.07 2.41 12.76
CA THR A 186 26.70 3.28 11.76
C THR A 186 27.95 2.63 11.19
N LEU A 187 28.39 3.05 10.00
CA LEU A 187 29.65 2.57 9.43
C LEU A 187 30.85 3.14 10.21
N THR A 188 31.76 2.24 10.58
CA THR A 188 33.07 2.54 11.13
C THR A 188 34.12 2.15 10.11
N TRP A 189 35.04 3.07 9.84
CA TRP A 189 36.03 2.95 8.78
C TRP A 189 37.42 2.64 9.35
N SER A 190 38.10 1.65 8.75
CA SER A 190 39.46 1.26 9.07
C SER A 190 40.36 1.38 7.83
N THR A 191 41.55 1.96 7.96
CA THR A 191 42.45 2.22 6.83
C THR A 191 43.53 1.15 6.70
N PHE A 192 43.75 0.69 5.46
CA PHE A 192 44.74 -0.32 5.08
C PHE A 192 45.71 0.22 4.04
N TYR A 193 46.97 -0.19 4.16
CA TYR A 193 48.08 0.15 3.26
C TYR A 193 48.61 -1.08 2.51
N ASP A 194 48.17 -2.27 2.89
CA ASP A 194 48.68 -3.55 2.39
C ASP A 194 47.51 -4.47 2.04
N ALA A 195 47.55 -5.03 0.82
CA ALA A 195 46.48 -5.86 0.30
C ALA A 195 46.27 -7.12 1.14
N ARG A 196 47.34 -7.75 1.63
CA ARG A 196 47.25 -9.00 2.41
C ARG A 196 46.60 -8.77 3.77
N LYS A 197 46.89 -7.63 4.42
CA LYS A 197 46.20 -7.25 5.66
C LYS A 197 44.71 -7.03 5.43
N LEU A 198 44.34 -6.38 4.32
CA LEU A 198 42.94 -6.19 3.94
C LEU A 198 42.24 -7.53 3.65
N GLU A 199 42.87 -8.41 2.86
CA GLU A 199 42.40 -9.77 2.57
C GLU A 199 42.20 -10.57 3.86
N HIS A 200 43.16 -10.51 4.78
CA HIS A 200 43.08 -11.19 6.07
C HIS A 200 41.94 -10.65 6.93
N GLN A 201 41.76 -9.32 6.98
CA GLN A 201 40.66 -8.71 7.74
C GLN A 201 39.30 -9.14 7.20
N ILE A 202 39.10 -9.10 5.88
CA ILE A 202 37.83 -9.52 5.26
C ILE A 202 37.62 -11.02 5.48
N SER A 203 38.67 -11.84 5.35
CA SER A 203 38.59 -13.29 5.60
C SER A 203 38.20 -13.59 7.06
N ASP A 204 38.79 -12.87 8.02
CA ASP A 204 38.44 -13.00 9.43
C ASP A 204 36.99 -12.56 9.67
N MET A 205 36.53 -11.47 9.06
CA MET A 205 35.13 -11.06 9.14
C MET A 205 34.17 -12.10 8.55
N ILE A 206 34.55 -12.83 7.49
CA ILE A 206 33.72 -13.93 6.95
C ILE A 206 33.60 -15.08 7.96
N VAL A 207 34.69 -15.45 8.63
CA VAL A 207 34.72 -16.56 9.60
C VAL A 207 34.11 -16.16 10.95
N ASN A 208 34.40 -14.95 11.40
CA ASN A 208 33.97 -14.32 12.64
C ASN A 208 33.18 -13.04 12.32
N PRO A 209 31.88 -13.15 11.96
CA PRO A 209 31.07 -12.01 11.53
C PRO A 209 31.00 -10.87 12.54
N ARG A 210 31.20 -11.16 13.83
CA ARG A 210 31.37 -10.16 14.89
C ARG A 210 32.80 -10.14 15.40
N THR A 211 33.45 -8.99 15.27
CA THR A 211 34.81 -8.80 15.78
C THR A 211 34.80 -8.50 17.28
N ALA A 212 35.94 -8.67 17.93
CA ALA A 212 36.13 -8.33 19.35
C ALA A 212 35.92 -6.83 19.64
N GLU A 213 36.04 -5.99 18.61
CA GLU A 213 35.86 -4.53 18.67
C GLU A 213 34.39 -4.11 18.55
N GLY A 214 33.47 -5.07 18.41
CA GLY A 214 32.04 -4.80 18.29
C GLY A 214 31.60 -4.37 16.89
N LEU A 215 32.37 -4.70 15.85
CA LEU A 215 31.97 -4.55 14.46
C LEU A 215 31.27 -5.82 13.99
N ASP A 216 30.21 -5.67 13.18
CA ASP A 216 29.50 -6.77 12.52
C ASP A 216 29.40 -6.47 11.02
N ASN A 217 29.63 -7.48 10.20
CA ASN A 217 29.54 -7.31 8.76
C ASN A 217 28.11 -7.34 8.23
N TYR A 218 27.14 -7.94 8.96
CA TYR A 218 25.77 -8.13 8.47
C TYR A 218 25.66 -8.64 7.01
N GLY A 219 26.66 -9.37 6.51
CA GLY A 219 26.73 -9.84 5.13
C GLY A 219 27.32 -8.88 4.10
N PHE A 220 27.96 -7.78 4.50
CA PHE A 220 28.64 -6.87 3.58
C PHE A 220 29.78 -6.07 4.23
N VAL A 221 30.64 -5.49 3.39
CA VAL A 221 31.56 -4.40 3.77
C VAL A 221 31.65 -3.39 2.62
N TYR A 222 31.91 -2.14 2.98
CA TYR A 222 32.27 -1.10 2.01
C TYR A 222 33.78 -1.00 1.88
N LEU A 223 34.27 -0.77 0.66
CA LEU A 223 35.68 -0.51 0.36
C LEU A 223 35.77 0.80 -0.39
N GLU A 224 36.63 1.71 0.04
CA GLU A 224 36.80 3.02 -0.60
C GLU A 224 38.27 3.39 -0.72
N CYS A 225 38.65 4.00 -1.84
CA CYS A 225 39.97 4.60 -2.00
C CYS A 225 39.98 5.72 -3.04
N LYS A 226 40.99 6.59 -2.95
CA LYS A 226 41.31 7.53 -4.03
C LYS A 226 42.03 6.80 -5.14
N THR A 227 41.60 6.93 -6.38
CA THR A 227 42.25 6.29 -7.54
C THR A 227 43.58 6.97 -7.86
N LYS A 228 44.46 6.25 -8.55
CA LYS A 228 45.60 6.86 -9.26
C LYS A 228 45.06 7.42 -10.57
N ASP A 229 45.31 8.70 -10.82
CA ASP A 229 45.03 9.37 -12.08
C ASP A 229 45.53 8.50 -13.25
N ASP A 230 44.64 8.08 -14.15
CA ASP A 230 45.04 7.72 -15.49
C ASP A 230 44.91 9.01 -16.30
N GLY A 231 45.95 9.40 -17.04
CA GLY A 231 45.95 10.68 -17.75
C GLY A 231 45.01 10.70 -18.97
N SER A 232 43.79 10.14 -18.91
CA SER A 232 42.87 10.00 -20.03
C SER A 232 41.62 10.88 -19.98
N SER A 233 41.53 11.89 -19.11
CA SER A 233 40.51 12.96 -19.24
C SER A 233 40.90 13.96 -20.34
N MET A 234 40.88 13.48 -21.59
CA MET A 234 41.04 14.32 -22.77
C MET A 234 39.70 14.95 -23.13
N ASP A 235 39.26 15.95 -22.34
CA ASP A 235 38.45 17.08 -22.79
C ASP A 235 38.19 18.08 -21.65
N ALA A 236 39.16 18.97 -21.41
CA ALA A 236 38.93 20.20 -20.66
C ALA A 236 39.79 21.33 -21.25
N HIS A 237 39.40 21.83 -22.42
CA HIS A 237 39.79 23.18 -22.79
C HIS A 237 39.08 24.16 -21.85
N ILE A 238 39.84 24.78 -20.93
CA ILE A 238 39.86 26.22 -20.60
C ILE A 238 40.67 26.43 -19.30
N TYR A 239 41.58 27.39 -19.37
CA TYR A 239 42.52 27.84 -18.34
C TYR A 239 41.88 28.07 -16.95
N ASP A 240 42.29 27.31 -15.93
CA ASP A 240 42.81 27.88 -14.66
C ASP A 240 43.57 26.82 -13.83
N HIS A 241 44.41 27.32 -12.92
CA HIS A 241 45.48 26.69 -12.13
C HIS A 241 45.17 25.34 -11.41
N TYR A 242 46.00 24.31 -11.66
CA TYR A 242 46.24 23.07 -10.86
C TYR A 242 45.09 22.52 -9.98
N MET A 243 44.23 21.66 -10.55
CA MET A 243 43.40 20.73 -9.77
C MET A 243 43.50 19.33 -10.42
N TYR A 244 44.23 18.41 -9.80
CA TYR A 244 44.21 16.99 -10.18
C TYR A 244 42.81 16.44 -9.91
N ASP A 245 42.15 15.89 -10.92
CA ASP A 245 40.82 15.30 -10.78
C ASP A 245 40.96 13.90 -10.16
N ILE A 246 40.83 13.82 -8.83
CA ILE A 246 40.93 12.56 -8.10
C ILE A 246 39.54 11.91 -8.09
N SER A 247 39.36 10.79 -8.80
CA SER A 247 38.14 9.99 -8.67
C SER A 247 38.19 9.11 -7.40
N ASN A 248 37.03 8.94 -6.74
CA ASN A 248 36.90 8.04 -5.60
C ASN A 248 36.40 6.68 -6.11
N ALA A 249 37.19 5.63 -5.94
CA ALA A 249 36.75 4.26 -6.15
C ALA A 249 36.00 3.78 -4.90
N SER A 250 34.81 3.23 -5.10
CA SER A 250 34.01 2.61 -4.04
C SER A 250 33.51 1.24 -4.49
N GLN A 251 33.43 0.29 -3.56
CA GLN A 251 32.92 -1.05 -3.81
C GLN A 251 32.13 -1.55 -2.59
N LEU A 252 30.91 -2.01 -2.83
CA LEU A 252 30.16 -2.82 -1.90
C LEU A 252 30.51 -4.30 -2.15
N LEU A 253 31.13 -4.94 -1.16
CA LEU A 253 31.50 -6.34 -1.22
C LEU A 253 30.51 -7.15 -0.37
N ILE A 254 29.76 -8.05 -1.02
CA ILE A 254 28.83 -8.95 -0.34
C ILE A 254 29.61 -10.08 0.31
N LEU A 255 29.42 -10.27 1.61
CA LEU A 255 30.08 -11.31 2.38
C LEU A 255 29.12 -12.50 2.59
N PRO A 256 29.55 -13.72 2.25
CA PRO A 256 28.76 -14.92 2.54
C PRO A 256 28.69 -15.14 4.06
N PRO A 257 27.62 -15.77 4.58
CA PRO A 257 27.60 -16.19 5.98
C PRO A 257 28.74 -17.17 6.28
N ALA A 258 29.28 -17.11 7.51
CA ALA A 258 30.36 -17.99 7.95
C ALA A 258 30.03 -19.47 7.73
N LYS A 259 30.91 -20.26 7.09
CA LYS A 259 30.67 -21.72 6.96
C LYS A 259 30.67 -22.36 8.34
N GLN A 260 29.58 -23.04 8.71
CA GLN A 260 29.50 -23.82 9.95
C GLN A 260 29.38 -25.32 9.65
N GLN A 261 29.90 -26.16 10.55
CA GLN A 261 29.71 -27.60 10.43
C GLN A 261 28.22 -27.94 10.43
N ALA A 262 27.81 -28.79 9.49
CA ALA A 262 26.46 -29.34 9.48
C ALA A 262 26.17 -29.97 10.85
N LYS A 263 25.05 -29.59 11.49
CA LYS A 263 24.66 -30.17 12.77
C LYS A 263 24.46 -31.68 12.57
N GLN A 264 25.12 -32.51 13.38
CA GLN A 264 24.81 -33.94 13.53
C GLN A 264 23.47 -34.10 14.25
N THR A 265 22.36 -33.75 13.59
CA THR A 265 21.01 -34.03 14.09
C THR A 265 20.10 -34.39 12.92
N THR A 266 19.24 -35.38 13.17
CA THR A 266 18.23 -35.96 12.27
C THR A 266 17.73 -35.00 11.21
N SER A 267 17.83 -35.40 9.93
CA SER A 267 17.11 -34.84 8.78
C SER A 267 15.86 -34.08 9.22
N SER A 268 15.90 -32.74 9.22
CA SER A 268 14.69 -31.96 9.41
C SER A 268 13.81 -32.20 8.19
N ASP A 269 12.64 -32.80 8.39
CA ASP A 269 11.66 -33.04 7.33
C ASP A 269 10.99 -31.74 6.82
N ALA A 270 11.32 -30.59 7.42
CA ALA A 270 10.83 -29.29 6.98
C ALA A 270 11.47 -28.86 5.64
N PHE A 271 10.67 -28.26 4.77
CA PHE A 271 11.15 -27.53 3.59
C PHE A 271 11.33 -26.06 3.92
N ASN A 272 12.12 -25.36 3.11
CA ASN A 272 12.36 -23.93 3.27
C ASN A 272 11.26 -23.12 2.58
N LEU A 273 11.02 -21.92 3.10
CA LEU A 273 10.09 -20.95 2.52
C LEU A 273 10.88 -19.75 2.00
N ASN A 274 10.66 -19.40 0.73
CA ASN A 274 11.29 -18.25 0.09
C ASN A 274 10.21 -17.37 -0.53
N PHE A 275 10.21 -16.09 -0.19
CA PHE A 275 9.29 -15.09 -0.70
C PHE A 275 10.09 -14.05 -1.48
N ILE A 276 9.72 -13.84 -2.75
CA ILE A 276 10.20 -12.73 -3.57
C ILE A 276 8.99 -11.81 -3.78
N PHE A 277 8.97 -10.73 -3.02
CA PHE A 277 7.95 -9.71 -3.05
C PHE A 277 8.44 -8.54 -3.91
N ILE A 278 7.77 -8.29 -5.03
CA ILE A 278 8.08 -7.18 -5.93
C ILE A 278 6.94 -6.16 -5.78
N ASP A 279 7.20 -5.07 -5.08
CA ASP A 279 6.17 -4.05 -4.82
C ASP A 279 5.72 -3.39 -6.14
N SER A 280 4.42 -3.12 -6.25
CA SER A 280 3.84 -2.24 -7.27
C SER A 280 3.96 -2.76 -8.71
N VAL A 281 3.80 -4.07 -8.90
CA VAL A 281 3.87 -4.69 -10.23
C VAL A 281 2.63 -5.52 -10.52
N SER A 282 1.85 -5.06 -11.49
CA SER A 282 0.65 -5.78 -11.94
C SER A 282 1.04 -7.06 -12.67
N ARG A 283 0.08 -7.98 -12.82
CA ARG A 283 0.25 -9.16 -13.66
C ARG A 283 0.67 -8.80 -15.08
N HIS A 284 -0.04 -7.89 -15.72
CA HIS A 284 0.27 -7.49 -17.09
C HIS A 284 1.63 -6.80 -17.20
N HIS A 285 2.02 -6.04 -16.17
CA HIS A 285 3.32 -5.38 -16.10
C HIS A 285 4.46 -6.37 -15.94
N PHE A 286 4.31 -7.40 -15.09
CA PHE A 286 5.29 -8.50 -14.95
C PHE A 286 5.58 -9.15 -16.30
N PHE A 287 4.55 -9.63 -17.01
CA PHE A 287 4.73 -10.31 -18.30
C PHE A 287 5.29 -9.38 -19.39
N ARG A 288 5.00 -8.08 -19.30
CA ARG A 288 5.47 -7.09 -20.26
C ARG A 288 6.92 -6.67 -20.03
N SER A 289 7.36 -6.62 -18.78
CA SER A 289 8.66 -6.06 -18.39
C SER A 289 9.70 -7.09 -17.98
N LEU A 290 9.31 -8.35 -17.71
CA LEU A 290 10.23 -9.41 -17.26
C LEU A 290 10.22 -10.65 -18.20
N PRO A 291 10.44 -10.48 -19.52
CA PRO A 291 10.32 -11.59 -20.48
C PRO A 291 11.38 -12.69 -20.32
N LYS A 292 12.59 -12.40 -19.81
CA LYS A 292 13.59 -13.45 -19.51
C LYS A 292 13.12 -14.31 -18.35
N THR A 293 12.66 -13.66 -17.28
CA THR A 293 12.08 -14.32 -16.10
C THR A 293 10.92 -15.23 -16.48
N VAL A 294 9.96 -14.73 -17.27
CA VAL A 294 8.81 -15.51 -17.78
C VAL A 294 9.27 -16.77 -18.52
N ARG A 295 10.27 -16.64 -19.41
CA ARG A 295 10.79 -17.80 -20.17
C ARG A 295 11.38 -18.88 -19.26
N VAL A 296 12.05 -18.50 -18.16
CA VAL A 296 12.55 -19.48 -17.19
C VAL A 296 11.39 -20.22 -16.52
N LEU A 297 10.37 -19.50 -16.06
CA LEU A 297 9.18 -20.11 -15.44
C LEU A 297 8.47 -21.08 -16.40
N GLU A 298 8.27 -20.69 -17.67
CA GLU A 298 7.69 -21.55 -18.70
C GLU A 298 8.58 -22.79 -18.97
N SER A 299 9.90 -22.63 -18.94
CA SER A 299 10.84 -23.73 -19.14
C SER A 299 10.82 -24.75 -18.00
N MET A 300 10.62 -24.30 -16.76
CA MET A 300 10.44 -25.18 -15.59
C MET A 300 9.19 -26.05 -15.77
N ASN A 301 8.06 -25.43 -16.14
CA ASN A 301 6.81 -26.12 -16.41
C ASN A 301 6.90 -27.09 -17.60
N ALA A 302 7.55 -26.69 -18.70
CA ALA A 302 7.78 -27.58 -19.84
C ALA A 302 8.57 -28.83 -19.44
N LYS A 303 9.65 -28.67 -18.63
CA LYS A 303 10.43 -29.81 -18.10
C LYS A 303 9.61 -30.67 -17.13
N TYR A 304 8.81 -30.05 -16.27
CA TYR A 304 7.92 -30.77 -15.35
C TYR A 304 6.95 -31.69 -16.10
N ASN A 305 6.29 -31.19 -17.16
CA ASN A 305 5.33 -31.97 -17.94
C ASN A 305 5.97 -33.13 -18.73
N LEU A 306 7.25 -33.04 -19.10
CA LEU A 306 7.97 -34.10 -19.83
C LEU A 306 8.33 -35.31 -18.94
N LYS A 307 8.24 -35.19 -17.61
CA LYS A 307 8.56 -36.26 -16.66
C LYS A 307 7.69 -37.52 -16.77
N SER A 308 6.61 -37.50 -17.56
CA SER A 308 5.75 -38.67 -17.73
C SER A 308 6.42 -39.85 -18.48
N SER A 309 7.66 -39.74 -18.96
CA SER A 309 8.22 -40.73 -19.90
C SER A 309 9.55 -41.41 -19.52
N GLN A 310 10.36 -40.95 -18.56
CA GLN A 310 11.61 -41.66 -18.19
C GLN A 310 12.00 -41.50 -16.71
N ASN A 311 12.40 -42.62 -16.09
CA ASN A 311 12.87 -42.76 -14.71
C ASN A 311 14.21 -42.01 -14.46
N LYS A 312 14.17 -40.68 -14.38
CA LYS A 312 15.23 -39.92 -13.71
C LYS A 312 14.61 -38.98 -12.69
N GLU A 313 15.25 -38.93 -11.52
CA GLU A 313 15.09 -37.92 -10.48
C GLU A 313 15.51 -36.53 -11.00
N ASP A 314 14.93 -36.07 -12.11
CA ASP A 314 15.29 -34.80 -12.71
C ASP A 314 14.88 -33.67 -11.76
N LEU A 315 15.75 -32.67 -11.58
CA LEU A 315 15.47 -31.46 -10.82
C LEU A 315 14.32 -30.69 -11.51
N THR A 316 13.08 -30.92 -11.09
CA THR A 316 11.92 -30.22 -11.66
C THR A 316 11.10 -29.52 -10.60
N HIS A 317 10.65 -28.34 -10.99
CA HIS A 317 9.77 -27.48 -10.22
C HIS A 317 8.47 -27.33 -10.99
N LEU A 318 7.36 -27.60 -10.31
CA LEU A 318 6.06 -27.18 -10.77
C LEU A 318 5.93 -25.67 -10.52
N VAL A 319 5.58 -24.91 -11.55
CA VAL A 319 5.26 -23.49 -11.43
C VAL A 319 3.75 -23.31 -11.56
N LEU A 320 3.11 -22.95 -10.45
CA LEU A 320 1.70 -22.59 -10.40
C LEU A 320 1.51 -21.10 -10.66
N ASP A 321 0.61 -20.77 -11.58
CA ASP A 321 0.25 -19.41 -11.99
C ASP A 321 -1.13 -19.05 -11.45
N PHE A 322 -1.21 -18.19 -10.43
CA PHE A 322 -2.49 -17.73 -9.90
C PHE A 322 -2.99 -16.54 -10.72
N GLU A 323 -3.97 -16.81 -11.60
CA GLU A 323 -4.39 -15.89 -12.64
C GLU A 323 -5.30 -14.76 -12.13
N LEU A 324 -6.01 -14.99 -11.02
CA LEU A 324 -7.05 -14.10 -10.48
C LEU A 324 -6.74 -13.66 -9.04
N VAL A 325 -5.60 -13.01 -8.84
CA VAL A 325 -5.24 -12.37 -7.56
C VAL A 325 -5.81 -10.96 -7.52
N GLN A 326 -6.69 -10.69 -6.54
CA GLN A 326 -7.28 -9.38 -6.29
C GLN A 326 -6.52 -8.67 -5.17
N SER A 327 -6.03 -7.47 -5.47
CA SER A 327 -5.44 -6.60 -4.46
C SER A 327 -6.50 -6.04 -3.51
N LEU A 328 -6.15 -5.95 -2.23
CA LEU A 328 -7.02 -5.39 -1.20
C LEU A 328 -7.02 -3.85 -1.23
N LYS A 329 -5.92 -3.24 -1.68
CA LYS A 329 -5.73 -1.79 -1.75
C LYS A 329 -4.59 -1.41 -2.69
N SER A 330 -4.68 -0.22 -3.25
CA SER A 330 -3.65 0.50 -4.03
C SER A 330 -2.41 0.93 -3.20
N ARG A 331 -2.10 0.28 -2.07
CA ARG A 331 -0.87 0.61 -1.29
C ARG A 331 -0.40 -0.57 -0.44
N THR A 332 0.90 -0.58 -0.16
CA THR A 332 1.65 -1.68 0.47
C THR A 332 1.19 -2.06 1.88
N PHE A 333 1.07 -1.08 2.78
CA PHE A 333 0.92 -1.36 4.22
C PHE A 333 -0.27 -2.29 4.56
N GLU A 334 -1.47 -2.06 4.02
CA GLU A 334 -2.62 -2.92 4.33
C GLU A 334 -2.52 -4.31 3.72
N SER A 335 -1.87 -4.42 2.57
CA SER A 335 -1.60 -5.72 1.96
C SER A 335 -0.63 -6.52 2.82
N LEU A 336 0.47 -5.90 3.29
CA LEU A 336 1.39 -6.52 4.25
C LEU A 336 0.71 -6.81 5.59
N GLN A 337 -0.15 -5.92 6.09
CA GLN A 337 -0.94 -6.18 7.30
C GLN A 337 -1.81 -7.43 7.12
N ALA A 338 -2.49 -7.58 5.99
CA ALA A 338 -3.28 -8.78 5.71
C ALA A 338 -2.40 -10.03 5.57
N LEU A 339 -1.27 -9.94 4.86
CA LEU A 339 -0.31 -11.03 4.67
C LEU A 339 0.27 -11.53 5.99
N PHE A 340 0.70 -10.62 6.86
CA PHE A 340 1.44 -10.98 8.07
C PHE A 340 0.53 -11.28 9.25
N SER A 341 -0.56 -10.53 9.41
CA SER A 341 -1.44 -10.66 10.56
C SER A 341 -2.69 -11.49 10.33
N GLY A 342 -3.06 -11.72 9.08
CA GLY A 342 -4.35 -12.32 8.74
C GLY A 342 -5.53 -11.45 9.12
N TYR A 343 -5.34 -10.14 9.34
CA TYR A 343 -6.37 -9.16 9.69
C TYR A 343 -6.52 -8.10 8.60
N VAL A 344 -7.77 -7.80 8.25
CA VAL A 344 -8.13 -6.69 7.36
C VAL A 344 -9.54 -6.22 7.70
N ASN A 345 -9.72 -4.91 7.83
CA ASN A 345 -11.04 -4.32 8.07
C ASN A 345 -11.30 -3.18 7.08
N PRO A 346 -12.05 -3.43 6.00
CA PRO A 346 -12.36 -2.39 5.00
C PRO A 346 -13.18 -1.20 5.53
N ASN A 347 -13.80 -1.33 6.71
CA ASN A 347 -14.57 -0.25 7.32
C ASN A 347 -13.72 0.68 8.20
N GLU A 348 -12.49 0.29 8.54
CA GLU A 348 -11.57 1.17 9.26
C GLU A 348 -11.14 2.32 8.36
N THR A 349 -11.04 3.52 8.95
CA THR A 349 -10.51 4.67 8.21
C THR A 349 -9.00 4.48 8.07
N PRO A 350 -8.47 4.32 6.85
CA PRO A 350 -7.03 4.19 6.67
C PRO A 350 -6.32 5.49 7.07
N PHE A 351 -5.15 5.35 7.67
CA PHE A 351 -4.27 6.49 7.95
C PHE A 351 -3.75 7.10 6.63
N GLY A 352 -3.42 8.40 6.64
CA GLY A 352 -2.91 9.09 5.45
C GLY A 352 -1.60 8.49 4.95
N VAL A 353 -1.34 8.53 3.64
CA VAL A 353 -0.11 7.95 3.04
C VAL A 353 1.17 8.53 3.66
N LEU A 354 1.18 9.82 3.94
CA LEU A 354 2.31 10.51 4.58
C LEU A 354 2.32 10.40 6.11
N ALA A 355 1.29 9.79 6.71
CA ALA A 355 1.24 9.55 8.14
C ALA A 355 1.89 8.20 8.49
N TYR A 356 2.41 8.10 9.70
CA TYR A 356 2.80 6.81 10.27
C TYR A 356 1.57 5.97 10.61
N PRO A 357 1.65 4.64 10.47
CA PRO A 357 0.56 3.77 10.87
C PRO A 357 0.30 3.89 12.39
N PRO A 358 -0.96 3.73 12.83
CA PRO A 358 -1.31 3.83 14.24
C PRO A 358 -0.61 2.75 15.08
N GLN A 359 -0.41 1.57 14.50
CA GLN A 359 0.29 0.44 15.09
C GLN A 359 1.31 -0.12 14.08
N PRO A 360 2.44 -0.68 14.54
CA PRO A 360 3.35 -1.41 13.64
C PRO A 360 2.64 -2.64 13.04
N LEU A 361 3.13 -3.10 11.89
CA LEU A 361 2.76 -4.37 11.29
C LEU A 361 2.96 -5.49 12.32
N LYS A 362 1.97 -6.37 12.41
CA LYS A 362 2.00 -7.52 13.32
C LYS A 362 2.67 -8.74 12.68
N THR A 363 3.88 -8.55 12.17
CA THR A 363 4.73 -9.55 11.50
C THR A 363 4.95 -10.79 12.35
N GLU A 364 4.92 -10.64 13.68
CA GLU A 364 5.04 -11.72 14.64
C GLU A 364 3.93 -12.77 14.52
N SER A 365 2.77 -12.39 13.98
CA SER A 365 1.63 -13.30 13.84
C SER A 365 1.90 -14.41 12.82
N LEU A 366 2.78 -14.16 11.85
CA LEU A 366 3.23 -15.13 10.86
C LEU A 366 4.60 -15.71 11.21
N PHE A 367 5.57 -14.86 11.59
CA PHE A 367 6.93 -15.35 11.84
C PHE A 367 7.09 -16.10 13.16
N GLN A 368 6.41 -15.73 14.26
CA GLN A 368 6.60 -16.45 15.52
C GLN A 368 6.15 -17.92 15.46
N PRO A 369 5.01 -18.28 14.84
CA PRO A 369 4.67 -19.69 14.61
C PRO A 369 5.73 -20.45 13.82
N LEU A 370 6.29 -19.84 12.76
CA LEU A 370 7.35 -20.44 11.95
C LEU A 370 8.64 -20.62 12.75
N LYS A 371 9.03 -19.63 13.56
CA LYS A 371 10.20 -19.73 14.45
C LYS A 371 10.04 -20.82 15.50
N LYS A 372 8.84 -20.96 16.07
CA LYS A 372 8.50 -22.08 16.98
C LYS A 372 8.58 -23.44 16.27
N ALA A 373 8.37 -23.49 14.96
CA ALA A 373 8.59 -24.66 14.11
C ALA A 373 10.05 -24.85 13.68
N GLY A 374 10.99 -24.03 14.16
CA GLY A 374 12.42 -24.19 13.95
C GLY A 374 13.00 -23.39 12.78
N TYR A 375 12.20 -22.54 12.12
CA TYR A 375 12.66 -21.72 11.00
C TYR A 375 13.46 -20.50 11.49
N GLN A 376 14.53 -20.17 10.77
CA GLN A 376 15.23 -18.88 10.91
C GLN A 376 14.67 -17.86 9.91
N THR A 377 14.49 -16.61 10.32
CA THR A 377 13.81 -15.58 9.50
C THR A 377 14.77 -14.49 9.00
N LEU A 378 14.80 -14.27 7.69
CA LEU A 378 15.53 -13.18 7.04
C LEU A 378 14.53 -12.27 6.30
N TRP A 379 14.61 -10.97 6.51
CA TRP A 379 13.92 -9.97 5.68
C TRP A 379 14.94 -9.10 4.97
N LEU A 380 14.93 -9.10 3.64
CA LEU A 380 15.73 -8.19 2.82
C LEU A 380 14.79 -7.19 2.16
N GLU A 381 15.11 -5.91 2.25
CA GLU A 381 14.44 -4.79 1.59
C GLU A 381 15.51 -3.90 0.92
N ASP A 382 15.17 -3.20 -0.16
CA ASP A 382 16.04 -2.26 -0.91
C ASP A 382 15.80 -0.77 -0.60
N LEU A 383 15.13 -0.46 0.51
CA LEU A 383 14.96 0.90 1.04
C LEU A 383 15.96 1.18 2.17
N CYS A 384 16.14 2.46 2.50
CA CYS A 384 17.03 2.86 3.57
C CYS A 384 16.38 2.64 4.94
N TYR A 385 16.95 1.75 5.76
CA TYR A 385 16.50 1.47 7.12
C TYR A 385 16.56 2.67 8.09
N MET A 386 17.20 3.78 7.70
CA MET A 386 17.25 5.02 8.47
C MET A 386 16.25 6.07 7.97
N TRP A 387 15.59 5.84 6.83
CA TRP A 387 14.60 6.74 6.25
C TRP A 387 13.17 6.39 6.72
N GLU A 388 12.18 7.21 6.36
CA GLU A 388 10.81 7.06 6.88
C GLU A 388 9.93 6.03 6.14
N TRP A 389 10.42 5.43 5.05
CA TRP A 389 9.71 4.47 4.20
C TRP A 389 10.25 3.06 4.34
N GLY A 390 9.41 2.05 4.05
CA GLY A 390 9.76 0.64 4.16
C GLY A 390 9.65 0.09 5.58
N LEU A 391 10.56 -0.81 5.95
CA LEU A 391 10.68 -1.40 7.30
C LEU A 391 10.56 -0.39 8.46
N PRO A 392 11.15 0.82 8.41
CA PRO A 392 11.02 1.81 9.48
C PRO A 392 9.60 2.31 9.69
N LYS A 393 8.81 2.44 8.61
CA LYS A 393 7.39 2.77 8.65
C LYS A 393 6.57 1.60 9.16
N ASP A 394 6.83 0.43 8.58
CA ASP A 394 6.07 -0.79 8.80
C ASP A 394 6.22 -1.30 10.23
N LEU A 395 7.44 -1.31 10.75
CA LEU A 395 7.73 -1.71 12.13
C LEU A 395 7.74 -0.52 13.11
N LYS A 396 7.49 0.70 12.60
CA LYS A 396 7.32 1.94 13.38
C LYS A 396 8.48 2.19 14.36
N PHE A 397 9.71 2.13 13.86
CA PHE A 397 10.91 2.41 14.67
C PHE A 397 11.64 3.70 14.29
N HIS A 398 11.28 4.35 13.18
CA HIS A 398 11.85 5.64 12.78
C HIS A 398 11.29 6.79 13.62
N ASN A 399 12.18 7.70 14.01
CA ASN A 399 11.84 8.98 14.62
C ASN A 399 13.01 9.95 14.42
N GLU A 400 12.77 11.03 13.67
CA GLU A 400 13.77 12.04 13.31
C GLU A 400 14.43 12.73 14.53
N SER A 401 13.78 12.70 15.70
CA SER A 401 14.32 13.30 16.92
C SER A 401 15.35 12.42 17.65
N LEU A 402 15.53 11.17 17.21
CA LEU A 402 16.43 10.21 17.86
C LEU A 402 17.85 10.27 17.29
N THR A 403 18.83 10.02 18.15
CA THR A 403 20.22 9.79 17.72
C THR A 403 20.34 8.44 17.00
N ALA A 404 21.39 8.25 16.18
CA ALA A 404 21.65 6.99 15.48
C ALA A 404 21.66 5.77 16.44
N ARG A 405 22.26 5.92 17.62
CA ARG A 405 22.31 4.87 18.65
C ARG A 405 20.94 4.53 19.23
N GLU A 406 20.09 5.51 19.45
CA GLU A 406 18.72 5.31 19.92
C GLU A 406 17.87 4.63 18.85
N THR A 407 17.96 5.09 17.60
CA THR A 407 17.33 4.46 16.43
C THR A 407 17.78 3.00 16.29
N TRP A 408 19.08 2.73 16.44
CA TRP A 408 19.61 1.37 16.38
C TRP A 408 19.07 0.45 17.47
N ASN A 409 18.89 0.96 18.70
CA ASN A 409 18.25 0.20 19.77
C ASN A 409 16.78 -0.07 19.47
N ASN A 410 16.05 0.91 18.91
CA ASN A 410 14.67 0.71 18.49
C ASN A 410 14.54 -0.33 17.38
N ILE A 411 15.44 -0.32 16.39
CA ILE A 411 15.51 -1.35 15.34
C ILE A 411 15.62 -2.74 15.96
N LYS A 412 16.60 -2.96 16.86
CA LYS A 412 16.80 -4.27 17.51
C LYS A 412 15.54 -4.74 18.27
N LEU A 413 14.89 -3.84 19.01
CA LEU A 413 13.64 -4.14 19.72
C LEU A 413 12.48 -4.46 18.77
N ALA A 414 12.35 -3.69 17.68
CA ALA A 414 11.32 -3.87 16.67
C ALA A 414 11.48 -5.21 15.94
N LEU A 415 12.70 -5.57 15.52
CA LEU A 415 13.00 -6.85 14.87
C LEU A 415 12.74 -8.04 15.79
N GLN A 416 13.14 -7.94 17.06
CA GLN A 416 12.85 -8.98 18.05
C GLN A 416 11.34 -9.18 18.22
N LYS A 417 10.58 -8.08 18.33
CA LYS A 417 9.12 -8.13 18.44
C LYS A 417 8.50 -8.74 17.18
N ALA A 418 8.95 -8.29 16.01
CA ALA A 418 8.51 -8.75 14.68
C ALA A 418 8.81 -10.23 14.40
N GLY A 419 9.72 -10.85 15.16
CA GLY A 419 10.18 -12.20 14.88
C GLY A 419 11.10 -12.26 13.65
N ILE A 420 11.90 -11.23 13.41
CA ILE A 420 12.89 -11.18 12.32
C ILE A 420 14.28 -11.43 12.92
N ASP A 421 15.00 -12.45 12.47
CA ASP A 421 16.35 -12.77 12.98
C ASP A 421 17.44 -11.90 12.35
N SER A 422 17.28 -11.52 11.08
CA SER A 422 18.28 -10.73 10.37
C SER A 422 17.66 -9.84 9.28
N LEU A 423 18.27 -8.68 9.07
CA LEU A 423 18.05 -7.82 7.89
C LEU A 423 19.18 -7.94 6.84
N GLY A 424 20.26 -8.66 7.16
CA GLY A 424 21.41 -8.84 6.28
C GLY A 424 21.86 -7.54 5.62
N ILE A 425 22.00 -7.57 4.30
CA ILE A 425 22.52 -6.44 3.53
C ILE A 425 21.53 -5.28 3.38
N THR A 426 20.33 -5.34 3.96
CA THR A 426 19.43 -4.19 3.95
C THR A 426 20.06 -2.96 4.60
N TYR A 427 20.96 -3.17 5.56
CA TYR A 427 21.75 -2.10 6.15
C TYR A 427 22.72 -1.41 5.17
N ALA A 428 23.01 -2.01 4.02
CA ALA A 428 23.85 -1.41 3.00
C ALA A 428 23.09 -0.36 2.16
N HIS A 429 21.78 -0.50 1.95
CA HIS A 429 21.05 0.26 0.93
C HIS A 429 20.97 1.76 1.18
N CYS A 430 21.10 2.24 2.42
CA CYS A 430 21.17 3.68 2.68
C CYS A 430 22.32 4.35 1.92
N GLN A 431 23.50 3.71 1.89
CA GLN A 431 24.66 4.24 1.17
C GLN A 431 24.51 4.11 -0.36
N ILE A 432 23.84 3.07 -0.83
CA ILE A 432 23.49 2.96 -2.26
C ILE A 432 22.58 4.11 -2.67
N LEU A 433 21.52 4.38 -1.91
CA LEU A 433 20.58 5.46 -2.21
C LEU A 433 21.24 6.84 -2.10
N GLU A 434 22.07 7.06 -1.08
CA GLU A 434 22.87 8.28 -0.91
C GLU A 434 23.79 8.53 -2.12
N ALA A 435 24.46 7.49 -2.63
CA ALA A 435 25.30 7.59 -3.83
C ALA A 435 24.51 7.93 -5.11
N ASN A 436 23.19 7.73 -5.10
CA ASN A 436 22.28 8.13 -6.17
C ASN A 436 21.56 9.47 -5.89
N GLY A 437 21.93 10.17 -4.80
CA GLY A 437 21.40 11.48 -4.43
C GLY A 437 19.96 11.46 -3.89
N VAL A 438 19.48 10.32 -3.41
CA VAL A 438 18.10 10.14 -2.94
C VAL A 438 18.04 9.37 -1.61
N ASN A 439 16.96 9.53 -0.83
CA ASN A 439 16.73 8.75 0.40
C ASN A 439 15.84 7.53 0.18
N ASP A 440 15.01 7.59 -0.86
CA ASP A 440 14.16 6.54 -1.41
C ASP A 440 14.13 6.72 -2.93
N HIS A 441 13.68 5.71 -3.65
CA HIS A 441 13.77 5.71 -5.11
C HIS A 441 12.41 5.76 -5.81
N PHE A 442 11.34 6.17 -5.13
CA PHE A 442 9.99 6.13 -5.70
C PHE A 442 9.78 7.13 -6.86
N HIS A 443 10.49 8.26 -6.83
CA HIS A 443 10.35 9.36 -7.80
C HIS A 443 11.65 9.64 -8.57
N GLY A 444 12.42 8.58 -8.82
CA GLY A 444 13.71 8.62 -9.48
C GLY A 444 14.85 8.18 -8.54
N PRO A 445 16.08 8.05 -9.05
CA PRO A 445 16.49 8.17 -10.46
C PRO A 445 15.94 7.03 -11.34
N ASP A 446 16.12 7.12 -12.66
CA ASP A 446 15.65 6.08 -13.59
C ASP A 446 16.34 4.72 -13.36
N THR A 447 17.57 4.72 -12.81
CA THR A 447 18.29 3.54 -12.35
C THR A 447 18.95 3.78 -11.00
N VAL A 448 18.88 2.79 -10.10
CA VAL A 448 19.60 2.83 -8.82
C VAL A 448 20.79 1.90 -8.92
N CYS A 449 21.98 2.49 -8.88
CA CYS A 449 23.24 1.81 -9.16
C CYS A 449 24.26 2.06 -8.05
N TYR A 450 25.11 1.08 -7.78
CA TYR A 450 26.30 1.26 -6.97
C TYR A 450 27.44 0.50 -7.62
N ASN A 451 28.60 1.15 -7.77
CA ASN A 451 29.80 0.56 -8.39
C ASN A 451 29.51 -0.20 -9.71
N GLY A 452 28.72 0.42 -10.60
CA GLY A 452 28.40 -0.15 -11.91
C GLY A 452 27.42 -1.34 -11.88
N ARG A 453 26.79 -1.64 -10.73
CA ARG A 453 25.81 -2.73 -10.57
C ARG A 453 24.46 -2.20 -10.11
N HIS A 454 23.38 -2.85 -10.54
CA HIS A 454 22.03 -2.52 -10.07
C HIS A 454 21.87 -2.89 -8.59
N GLN A 455 21.14 -2.07 -7.84
CA GLN A 455 20.91 -2.25 -6.40
C GLN A 455 20.37 -3.65 -6.04
N HIS A 456 19.36 -4.15 -6.74
CA HIS A 456 18.75 -5.45 -6.47
C HIS A 456 19.72 -6.63 -6.68
N SER A 457 20.76 -6.46 -7.51
CA SER A 457 21.75 -7.51 -7.79
C SER A 457 22.51 -7.90 -6.52
N TYR A 458 22.77 -6.94 -5.63
CA TYR A 458 23.43 -7.16 -4.35
C TYR A 458 22.57 -8.01 -3.40
N SER A 459 21.27 -7.69 -3.31
CA SER A 459 20.31 -8.42 -2.46
C SER A 459 20.13 -9.86 -2.94
N LEU A 460 20.00 -10.06 -4.25
CA LEU A 460 19.89 -11.40 -4.84
C LEU A 460 21.18 -12.22 -4.66
N GLU A 461 22.35 -11.59 -4.76
CA GLU A 461 23.64 -12.24 -4.48
C GLU A 461 23.73 -12.71 -3.02
N TYR A 462 23.44 -11.82 -2.06
CA TYR A 462 23.45 -12.17 -0.64
C TYR A 462 22.43 -13.28 -0.31
N LEU A 463 21.23 -13.19 -0.90
CA LEU A 463 20.18 -14.18 -0.71
C LEU A 463 20.63 -15.58 -1.15
N LYS A 464 21.37 -15.69 -2.28
CA LYS A 464 21.96 -16.97 -2.72
C LYS A 464 22.95 -17.51 -1.70
N TYR A 465 23.87 -16.69 -1.19
CA TYR A 465 24.83 -17.13 -0.17
C TYR A 465 24.14 -17.57 1.11
N TYR A 466 23.16 -16.80 1.58
CA TYR A 466 22.39 -17.11 2.78
C TYR A 466 21.67 -18.46 2.65
N GLN A 467 20.90 -18.65 1.58
CA GLN A 467 20.14 -19.87 1.38
C GLN A 467 21.03 -21.10 1.20
N THR A 468 22.14 -20.97 0.46
CA THR A 468 23.11 -22.05 0.27
C THR A 468 23.68 -22.53 1.61
N GLU A 469 24.12 -21.61 2.46
CA GLU A 469 24.69 -21.96 3.77
C GLU A 469 23.65 -22.55 4.71
N MET A 470 22.42 -22.03 4.71
CA MET A 470 21.34 -22.55 5.55
C MET A 470 20.96 -23.98 5.17
N ILE A 471 20.94 -24.29 3.87
CA ILE A 471 20.73 -25.65 3.36
C ILE A 471 21.87 -26.56 3.75
N HIS A 472 23.11 -26.11 3.60
CA HIS A 472 24.30 -26.86 4.03
C HIS A 472 24.25 -27.22 5.52
N ARG A 473 23.77 -26.30 6.37
CA ARG A 473 23.59 -26.54 7.81
C ARG A 473 22.41 -27.44 8.17
N GLY A 474 21.52 -27.73 7.22
CA GLY A 474 20.24 -28.39 7.48
C GLY A 474 19.28 -27.55 8.33
N GLN A 475 19.41 -26.22 8.27
CA GLN A 475 18.62 -25.27 9.06
C GLN A 475 17.44 -24.75 8.22
N PRO A 476 16.17 -25.06 8.57
CA PRO A 476 15.01 -24.51 7.88
C PRO A 476 15.01 -22.99 7.97
N PHE A 477 14.62 -22.33 6.87
CA PHE A 477 14.58 -20.88 6.79
C PHE A 477 13.31 -20.35 6.13
N VAL A 478 12.99 -19.11 6.49
CA VAL A 478 12.01 -18.24 5.84
C VAL A 478 12.76 -17.00 5.38
N THR A 479 12.86 -16.81 4.07
CA THR A 479 13.43 -15.59 3.49
C THR A 479 12.32 -14.75 2.88
N PHE A 480 12.26 -13.46 3.22
CA PHE A 480 11.35 -12.48 2.63
C PHE A 480 12.18 -11.39 1.96
N PHE A 481 12.33 -11.46 0.64
CA PHE A 481 13.01 -10.42 -0.14
C PHE A 481 11.98 -9.51 -0.77
N GLU A 482 11.99 -8.26 -0.37
CA GLU A 482 11.19 -7.15 -0.86
C GLU A 482 12.03 -6.24 -1.74
N THR A 483 11.53 -5.94 -2.92
CA THR A 483 12.15 -4.97 -3.82
C THR A 483 11.13 -3.94 -4.32
N ASN A 484 11.53 -2.67 -4.23
CA ASN A 484 10.76 -1.50 -4.63
C ASN A 484 11.13 -1.02 -6.04
N VAL A 485 11.91 -1.80 -6.79
CA VAL A 485 12.36 -1.45 -8.16
C VAL A 485 11.20 -1.19 -9.15
N GLY A 486 10.01 -1.75 -8.89
CA GLY A 486 8.78 -1.50 -9.65
C GLY A 486 7.92 -0.35 -9.15
N HIS A 487 8.18 0.14 -7.93
CA HIS A 487 7.41 1.20 -7.27
C HIS A 487 7.90 2.58 -7.74
N GLU A 488 7.63 2.94 -9.00
CA GLU A 488 8.12 4.19 -9.60
C GLU A 488 7.29 4.75 -10.77
N ASP A 489 7.48 6.03 -11.05
CA ASP A 489 6.67 6.83 -11.99
C ASP A 489 6.72 6.39 -13.46
N THR A 490 7.81 5.79 -13.93
CA THR A 490 7.96 5.44 -15.36
C THR A 490 7.35 4.09 -15.70
N GLY A 491 7.23 3.20 -14.70
CA GLY A 491 6.96 1.78 -14.83
C GLY A 491 7.95 1.02 -15.74
N THR A 492 9.17 1.53 -15.92
CA THR A 492 10.21 0.88 -16.75
C THR A 492 11.41 0.41 -15.95
N ARG A 493 11.64 0.91 -14.74
CA ARG A 493 12.82 0.51 -13.94
C ARG A 493 12.82 -0.97 -13.58
N ILE A 494 11.64 -1.56 -13.36
CA ILE A 494 11.47 -3.00 -13.14
C ILE A 494 12.15 -3.86 -14.22
N GLN A 495 12.30 -3.37 -15.45
CA GLN A 495 12.97 -4.10 -16.53
C GLN A 495 14.44 -4.40 -16.23
N THR A 496 15.08 -3.59 -15.37
CA THR A 496 16.46 -3.81 -14.92
C THR A 496 16.60 -5.09 -14.08
N LEU A 497 15.54 -5.52 -13.40
CA LEU A 497 15.50 -6.74 -12.60
C LEU A 497 15.50 -8.02 -13.43
N ASP A 498 15.07 -7.99 -14.70
CA ASP A 498 14.75 -9.19 -15.47
C ASP A 498 15.92 -10.18 -15.59
N THR A 499 17.13 -9.66 -15.82
CA THR A 499 18.33 -10.51 -15.98
C THR A 499 18.77 -11.10 -14.64
N ASP A 500 18.75 -10.31 -13.56
CA ASP A 500 19.19 -10.78 -12.25
C ASP A 500 18.18 -11.74 -11.62
N LEU A 501 16.88 -11.52 -11.84
CA LEU A 501 15.84 -12.44 -11.43
C LEU A 501 15.86 -13.73 -12.24
N GLU A 502 16.07 -13.68 -13.57
CA GLU A 502 16.36 -14.86 -14.40
C GLU A 502 17.50 -15.70 -13.79
N ASN A 503 18.64 -15.06 -13.51
CA ASN A 503 19.80 -15.70 -12.92
C ASN A 503 19.55 -16.26 -11.51
N TYR A 504 18.67 -15.63 -10.73
CA TYR A 504 18.25 -16.13 -9.43
C TYR A 504 17.30 -17.34 -9.57
N LEU A 505 16.36 -17.31 -10.51
CA LEU A 505 15.49 -18.45 -10.81
C LEU A 505 16.27 -19.68 -11.27
N GLN A 506 17.33 -19.51 -12.06
CA GLN A 506 18.22 -20.62 -12.43
C GLN A 506 18.88 -21.25 -11.21
N PHE A 507 19.27 -20.45 -10.21
CA PHE A 507 19.76 -20.96 -8.93
C PHE A 507 18.66 -21.72 -8.16
N LEU A 508 17.40 -21.27 -8.20
CA LEU A 508 16.30 -21.97 -7.53
C LEU A 508 16.04 -23.38 -8.09
N ILE A 509 16.36 -23.64 -9.37
CA ILE A 509 16.23 -24.99 -9.98
C ILE A 509 17.08 -26.03 -9.24
N SER A 510 18.21 -25.66 -8.64
CA SER A 510 19.00 -26.60 -7.85
C SER A 510 18.48 -26.80 -6.42
N GLN A 511 17.51 -25.99 -5.98
CA GLN A 511 16.96 -26.01 -4.62
C GLN A 511 15.80 -26.98 -4.52
N THR A 512 16.08 -28.24 -4.17
CA THR A 512 15.07 -29.32 -4.15
C THR A 512 14.15 -29.30 -2.93
N ASN A 513 14.47 -28.55 -1.87
CA ASN A 513 13.72 -28.53 -0.62
C ASN A 513 13.22 -27.12 -0.26
N THR A 514 12.98 -26.26 -1.25
CA THR A 514 12.58 -24.86 -1.04
C THR A 514 11.34 -24.51 -1.85
N LEU A 515 10.23 -24.20 -1.18
CA LEU A 515 9.05 -23.60 -1.79
C LEU A 515 9.31 -22.11 -2.00
N THR A 516 9.24 -21.63 -3.25
CA THR A 516 9.35 -20.20 -3.54
C THR A 516 8.01 -19.63 -3.98
N ILE A 517 7.62 -18.49 -3.40
CA ILE A 517 6.44 -17.72 -3.81
C ILE A 517 6.92 -16.35 -4.32
N ILE A 518 6.60 -16.03 -5.56
CA ILE A 518 6.97 -14.76 -6.20
C ILE A 518 5.68 -14.00 -6.45
N PHE A 519 5.51 -12.84 -5.84
CA PHE A 519 4.24 -12.13 -5.90
C PHE A 519 4.41 -10.62 -5.77
N SER A 520 3.34 -9.92 -6.13
CA SER A 520 3.14 -8.52 -5.81
C SER A 520 1.84 -8.39 -5.01
N ASP A 521 1.65 -7.25 -4.36
CA ASP A 521 0.48 -6.94 -3.55
C ASP A 521 -0.52 -6.04 -4.28
N HIS A 522 -0.02 -5.15 -5.14
CA HIS A 522 -0.78 -4.33 -6.07
C HIS A 522 0.07 -4.02 -7.32
N GLY A 523 -0.57 -3.46 -8.35
CA GLY A 523 0.11 -2.91 -9.52
C GLY A 523 0.60 -1.48 -9.29
N ASN A 524 1.38 -0.96 -10.25
CA ASN A 524 1.93 0.39 -10.16
C ASN A 524 0.80 1.43 -10.02
N THR A 525 0.92 2.31 -9.03
CA THR A 525 -0.03 3.40 -8.74
C THR A 525 0.41 4.75 -9.28
N TYR A 526 1.60 4.79 -9.88
CA TYR A 526 2.22 6.00 -10.38
C TYR A 526 2.20 6.07 -11.90
N GLY A 527 2.45 7.27 -12.39
CA GLY A 527 2.86 7.48 -13.76
C GLY A 527 1.75 7.57 -14.79
N ASN A 528 2.20 7.84 -16.02
CA ASN A 528 1.36 8.19 -17.15
C ASN A 528 0.36 7.09 -17.53
N PHE A 529 0.72 5.81 -17.35
CA PHE A 529 -0.16 4.70 -17.69
C PHE A 529 -1.39 4.66 -16.78
N VAL A 530 -1.22 4.86 -15.48
CA VAL A 530 -2.30 4.92 -14.49
C VAL A 530 -3.18 6.14 -14.73
N GLU A 531 -2.58 7.30 -14.98
CA GLU A 531 -3.31 8.56 -15.17
C GLU A 531 -4.18 8.60 -16.44
N ASN A 532 -3.74 7.93 -17.51
CA ASN A 532 -4.34 8.06 -18.84
C ASN A 532 -4.91 6.76 -19.43
N SER A 533 -4.91 5.66 -18.68
CA SER A 533 -5.51 4.38 -19.12
C SER A 533 -6.39 3.77 -18.03
N LEU A 534 -7.63 3.43 -18.39
CA LEU A 534 -8.51 2.67 -17.50
C LEU A 534 -7.98 1.25 -17.24
N GLU A 535 -7.27 0.64 -18.19
CA GLU A 535 -6.56 -0.61 -17.92
C GLU A 535 -5.47 -0.44 -16.86
N GLY A 536 -4.77 0.70 -16.85
CA GLY A 536 -3.83 1.04 -15.78
C GLY A 536 -4.49 1.05 -14.40
N ARG A 537 -5.75 1.53 -14.31
CA ARG A 537 -6.54 1.48 -13.06
C ARG A 537 -6.86 0.07 -12.60
N ILE A 538 -7.20 -0.83 -13.54
CA ILE A 538 -7.54 -2.21 -13.20
C ILE A 538 -6.26 -2.99 -12.88
N GLU A 539 -5.15 -2.72 -13.58
CA GLU A 539 -3.83 -3.31 -13.32
C GLU A 539 -3.33 -3.02 -11.89
N ILE A 540 -3.64 -1.86 -11.29
CA ILE A 540 -3.36 -1.59 -9.86
C ILE A 540 -3.93 -2.70 -8.97
N PHE A 541 -5.11 -3.23 -9.28
CA PHE A 541 -5.77 -4.19 -8.41
C PHE A 541 -5.60 -5.65 -8.86
N HIS A 542 -4.76 -5.90 -9.87
CA HIS A 542 -4.50 -7.23 -10.44
C HIS A 542 -3.00 -7.58 -10.40
N PRO A 543 -2.42 -7.81 -9.21
CA PRO A 543 -1.03 -8.26 -9.07
C PRO A 543 -0.83 -9.70 -9.60
N PHE A 544 0.43 -10.10 -9.79
CA PHE A 544 0.78 -11.50 -10.07
C PHE A 544 1.08 -12.29 -8.79
N MET A 545 0.95 -13.61 -8.86
CA MET A 545 1.45 -14.55 -7.85
C MET A 545 1.80 -15.88 -8.51
N PHE A 546 3.02 -16.36 -8.26
CA PHE A 546 3.53 -17.64 -8.72
C PHE A 546 4.03 -18.47 -7.53
N MET A 547 3.83 -19.79 -7.57
CA MET A 547 4.47 -20.72 -6.63
C MET A 547 5.35 -21.69 -7.40
N LEU A 548 6.64 -21.75 -7.04
CA LEU A 548 7.63 -22.68 -7.58
C LEU A 548 7.82 -23.78 -6.55
N ILE A 549 7.36 -24.98 -6.87
CA ILE A 549 7.27 -26.11 -5.95
C ILE A 549 8.17 -27.23 -6.48
N PRO A 550 9.31 -27.53 -5.84
CA PRO A 550 10.12 -28.69 -6.20
C PRO A 550 9.39 -30.00 -5.89
N GLN A 551 9.66 -31.07 -6.67
CA GLN A 551 8.99 -32.37 -6.50
C GLN A 551 9.06 -32.93 -5.07
N ARG A 552 10.18 -32.75 -4.35
CA ARG A 552 10.30 -33.19 -2.94
C ARG A 552 9.31 -32.44 -2.03
N VAL A 553 9.08 -31.16 -2.29
CA VAL A 553 8.12 -30.34 -1.55
C VAL A 553 6.68 -30.70 -1.93
N GLU A 554 6.39 -31.00 -3.21
CA GLU A 554 5.08 -31.51 -3.64
C GLU A 554 4.70 -32.79 -2.86
N ASN A 555 5.65 -33.73 -2.74
CA ASN A 555 5.49 -34.94 -1.95
C ASN A 555 5.29 -34.66 -0.45
N GLN A 556 5.79 -33.52 0.04
CA GLN A 556 5.58 -33.07 1.41
C GLN A 556 4.22 -32.42 1.62
N ILE A 557 3.76 -31.60 0.68
CA ILE A 557 2.43 -30.96 0.70
C ILE A 557 1.31 -32.01 0.56
N GLY A 558 1.53 -33.04 -0.26
CA GLY A 558 0.61 -34.14 -0.46
C GLY A 558 -0.48 -33.86 -1.51
N GLN A 559 -0.98 -34.94 -2.12
CA GLN A 559 -1.80 -34.87 -3.34
C GLN A 559 -3.06 -34.00 -3.19
N SER A 560 -3.77 -34.09 -2.06
CA SER A 560 -5.02 -33.33 -1.88
C SER A 560 -4.79 -31.82 -1.86
N ALA A 561 -3.73 -31.35 -1.20
CA ALA A 561 -3.39 -29.94 -1.16
C ALA A 561 -2.79 -29.47 -2.49
N MET A 562 -1.98 -30.31 -3.14
CA MET A 562 -1.47 -30.03 -4.49
C MET A 562 -2.61 -29.89 -5.52
N ASN A 563 -3.62 -30.76 -5.50
CA ASN A 563 -4.78 -30.64 -6.38
C ASN A 563 -5.56 -29.34 -6.12
N ALA A 564 -5.70 -28.94 -4.85
CA ALA A 564 -6.32 -27.67 -4.49
C ALA A 564 -5.54 -26.47 -5.02
N LEU A 565 -4.21 -26.47 -4.87
CA LEU A 565 -3.35 -25.41 -5.41
C LEU A 565 -3.47 -25.32 -6.94
N ILE A 566 -3.48 -26.46 -7.63
CA ILE A 566 -3.65 -26.53 -9.09
C ILE A 566 -5.02 -25.98 -9.50
N GLU A 567 -6.11 -26.36 -8.82
CA GLU A 567 -7.45 -25.83 -9.10
C GLU A 567 -7.54 -24.31 -8.83
N ASN A 568 -6.91 -23.85 -7.76
CA ASN A 568 -6.98 -22.46 -7.31
C ASN A 568 -6.25 -21.47 -8.22
N GLN A 569 -5.41 -21.93 -9.16
CA GLN A 569 -4.82 -21.10 -10.21
C GLN A 569 -5.88 -20.28 -10.98
N HIS A 570 -7.07 -20.87 -11.16
CA HIS A 570 -8.18 -20.28 -11.90
C HIS A 570 -9.32 -19.77 -10.99
N ARG A 571 -9.05 -19.53 -9.71
CA ARG A 571 -10.01 -19.03 -8.72
C ARG A 571 -9.61 -17.65 -8.23
N LEU A 572 -10.61 -16.81 -7.96
CA LEU A 572 -10.39 -15.52 -7.31
C LEU A 572 -9.78 -15.72 -5.93
N CYS A 573 -8.59 -15.20 -5.72
CA CYS A 573 -7.88 -15.23 -4.44
C CYS A 573 -7.30 -13.86 -4.09
N SER A 574 -6.80 -13.74 -2.87
CA SER A 574 -6.21 -12.52 -2.33
C SER A 574 -5.02 -12.86 -1.43
N ILE A 575 -4.26 -11.85 -1.04
CA ILE A 575 -3.14 -12.01 -0.11
C ILE A 575 -3.56 -12.55 1.27
N LEU A 576 -4.84 -12.41 1.64
CA LEU A 576 -5.41 -13.02 2.84
C LEU A 576 -5.49 -14.54 2.73
N ASP A 577 -5.80 -15.09 1.55
CA ASP A 577 -5.76 -16.53 1.31
C ASP A 577 -4.31 -17.05 1.39
N LEU A 578 -3.35 -16.25 0.91
CA LEU A 578 -1.92 -16.55 1.01
C LEU A 578 -1.44 -16.60 2.47
N HIS A 579 -1.87 -15.67 3.34
CA HIS A 579 -1.56 -15.70 4.78
C HIS A 579 -1.87 -17.06 5.42
N HIS A 580 -3.12 -17.53 5.25
CA HIS A 580 -3.56 -18.80 5.82
C HIS A 580 -2.89 -20.02 5.16
N THR A 581 -2.49 -19.90 3.89
CA THR A 581 -1.65 -20.90 3.20
C THR A 581 -0.31 -21.04 3.93
N ILE A 582 0.40 -19.93 4.11
CA ILE A 582 1.74 -19.90 4.72
C ILE A 582 1.73 -20.48 6.13
N LEU A 583 0.77 -20.05 6.96
CA LEU A 583 0.63 -20.56 8.32
C LEU A 583 0.35 -22.07 8.38
N SER A 584 -0.31 -22.61 7.36
CA SER A 584 -0.72 -24.03 7.34
C SER A 584 0.35 -24.96 6.81
N LEU A 585 1.28 -24.49 5.97
CA LEU A 585 2.33 -25.32 5.37
C LEU A 585 3.13 -26.17 6.36
N PRO A 586 3.60 -25.66 7.53
CA PRO A 586 4.33 -26.46 8.51
C PRO A 586 3.50 -27.58 9.17
N THR A 587 2.17 -27.53 9.08
CA THR A 587 1.27 -28.53 9.70
C THR A 587 1.13 -29.81 8.88
N LEU A 588 1.47 -29.77 7.59
CA LEU A 588 1.14 -30.85 6.65
C LEU A 588 1.92 -32.15 6.88
N LYS A 589 3.07 -32.10 7.59
CA LYS A 589 3.90 -33.28 7.88
C LYS A 589 4.51 -33.34 9.28
N SER A 590 4.13 -32.44 10.20
CA SER A 590 4.78 -32.37 11.50
C SER A 590 4.31 -33.45 12.49
N ASN A 591 5.21 -33.84 13.41
CA ASN A 591 4.89 -34.58 14.63
C ASN A 591 3.70 -33.93 15.35
N ASP A 592 2.86 -34.74 16.01
CA ASP A 592 1.58 -34.31 16.60
C ASP A 592 1.69 -33.04 17.46
N TYR A 593 2.80 -32.80 18.15
CA TYR A 593 2.99 -31.58 18.95
C TYR A 593 3.07 -30.27 18.13
N VAL A 594 3.92 -30.21 17.08
CA VAL A 594 4.04 -29.02 16.21
C VAL A 594 2.77 -28.85 15.39
N LYS A 595 2.19 -29.95 14.94
CA LYS A 595 0.87 -29.98 14.29
C LYS A 595 -0.19 -29.37 15.19
N ASN A 596 -0.25 -29.72 16.48
CA ASN A 596 -1.23 -29.17 17.42
C ASN A 596 -1.04 -27.67 17.68
N VAL A 597 0.20 -27.18 17.83
CA VAL A 597 0.48 -25.75 18.08
C VAL A 597 0.13 -24.90 16.85
N VAL A 598 0.59 -25.30 15.67
CA VAL A 598 0.39 -24.53 14.44
C VAL A 598 -1.06 -24.67 13.93
N MET A 599 -1.71 -25.85 14.04
CA MET A 599 -3.14 -26.00 13.74
C MET A 599 -4.02 -25.19 14.69
N ALA A 600 -3.75 -25.22 15.99
CA ALA A 600 -4.48 -24.38 16.94
C ALA A 600 -4.34 -22.89 16.58
N THR A 601 -3.16 -22.48 16.11
CA THR A 601 -2.91 -21.09 15.69
C THR A 601 -3.60 -20.75 14.35
N ALA A 602 -3.49 -21.61 13.33
CA ALA A 602 -4.11 -21.42 12.01
C ALA A 602 -5.65 -21.41 12.09
N VAL A 603 -6.23 -22.25 12.95
CA VAL A 603 -7.68 -22.30 13.19
C VAL A 603 -8.14 -21.14 14.09
N ALA A 604 -7.34 -20.72 15.08
CA ALA A 604 -7.69 -19.59 15.95
C ALA A 604 -7.49 -18.20 15.29
N ASN A 605 -6.79 -18.12 14.16
CA ASN A 605 -6.40 -16.85 13.53
C ASN A 605 -7.36 -16.31 12.46
N ILE A 606 -8.40 -17.04 12.03
CA ILE A 606 -9.46 -16.37 11.27
C ILE A 606 -10.26 -15.53 12.28
N SER A 607 -10.00 -14.23 12.30
CA SER A 607 -10.78 -13.31 13.12
C SER A 607 -12.27 -13.46 12.78
N GLU A 608 -13.15 -13.33 13.79
CA GLU A 608 -14.61 -13.37 13.59
C GLU A 608 -15.06 -12.44 12.45
N PHE A 609 -14.41 -11.27 12.35
CA PHE A 609 -14.62 -10.33 11.26
C PHE A 609 -14.24 -10.91 9.88
N ASN A 610 -13.14 -11.64 9.77
CA ASN A 610 -12.67 -12.19 8.50
C ASN A 610 -13.45 -13.41 8.00
N MET A 611 -14.26 -14.05 8.86
CA MET A 611 -15.12 -15.17 8.43
C MET A 611 -16.08 -14.77 7.30
N GLN A 612 -16.46 -13.49 7.22
CA GLN A 612 -17.32 -12.97 6.15
C GLN A 612 -16.69 -13.02 4.75
N PHE A 613 -15.36 -13.15 4.65
CA PHE A 613 -14.62 -13.18 3.38
C PHE A 613 -14.43 -14.61 2.83
N ASN A 614 -15.09 -15.59 3.44
CA ASN A 614 -15.08 -17.00 3.03
C ASN A 614 -13.67 -17.56 2.81
N VAL A 615 -12.72 -17.15 3.65
CA VAL A 615 -11.33 -17.59 3.61
C VAL A 615 -11.20 -18.90 4.39
N SER A 616 -10.51 -19.87 3.79
CA SER A 616 -10.19 -21.15 4.43
C SER A 616 -9.07 -20.98 5.45
N SER A 617 -9.15 -21.68 6.59
CA SER A 617 -8.04 -21.70 7.58
C SER A 617 -6.77 -22.34 7.02
N PHE A 618 -6.90 -23.11 5.94
CA PHE A 618 -5.82 -23.71 5.17
C PHE A 618 -5.43 -22.89 3.92
N GLY A 619 -6.07 -21.74 3.72
CA GLY A 619 -5.87 -20.89 2.54
C GLY A 619 -6.05 -21.67 1.24
N LEU A 620 -5.07 -21.53 0.34
CA LEU A 620 -5.01 -22.11 -1.00
C LEU A 620 -4.74 -23.62 -1.02
N LEU A 621 -4.47 -24.24 0.15
CA LEU A 621 -4.32 -25.69 0.28
C LEU A 621 -5.68 -26.43 0.29
N ARG A 622 -6.79 -25.69 0.17
CA ARG A 622 -8.15 -26.20 -0.03
C ARG A 622 -8.77 -25.53 -1.25
N PRO A 623 -9.66 -26.24 -1.99
CA PRO A 623 -10.34 -25.63 -3.13
C PRO A 623 -11.10 -24.38 -2.72
N ILE A 624 -10.84 -23.28 -3.41
CA ILE A 624 -11.65 -22.06 -3.33
C ILE A 624 -12.96 -22.33 -4.05
N TRP A 625 -14.06 -21.89 -3.45
CA TRP A 625 -15.39 -22.02 -4.03
C TRP A 625 -15.47 -21.43 -5.44
N LYS A 626 -16.02 -22.19 -6.39
CA LYS A 626 -16.07 -21.82 -7.82
C LYS A 626 -16.81 -20.51 -8.09
N GLY A 627 -17.82 -20.19 -7.28
CA GLY A 627 -18.65 -18.99 -7.43
C GLY A 627 -18.11 -17.74 -6.72
N ARG A 628 -16.89 -17.75 -6.17
CA ARG A 628 -16.34 -16.62 -5.41
C ARG A 628 -16.25 -15.36 -6.28
N THR A 629 -16.83 -14.26 -5.78
CA THR A 629 -16.82 -12.93 -6.40
C THR A 629 -16.11 -11.92 -5.49
N CYS A 630 -15.95 -10.68 -5.95
CA CYS A 630 -15.42 -9.58 -5.15
C CYS A 630 -16.28 -9.20 -3.92
N ASP A 631 -17.51 -9.72 -3.78
CA ASP A 631 -18.36 -9.45 -2.61
C ASP A 631 -17.77 -10.01 -1.31
N VAL A 632 -16.98 -11.10 -1.43
CA VAL A 632 -16.34 -11.79 -0.31
C VAL A 632 -14.82 -11.61 -0.33
N ILE A 633 -14.32 -10.59 -1.03
CA ILE A 633 -12.94 -10.12 -0.91
C ILE A 633 -12.94 -8.85 -0.07
N PRO A 634 -12.01 -8.68 0.89
CA PRO A 634 -11.94 -7.50 1.74
C PRO A 634 -11.37 -6.27 1.00
N LEU A 635 -12.12 -5.74 0.03
CA LEU A 635 -11.73 -4.58 -0.76
C LEU A 635 -11.78 -3.30 0.08
N ILE A 636 -10.61 -2.70 0.33
CA ILE A 636 -10.50 -1.41 1.01
C ILE A 636 -10.72 -0.31 -0.02
N MET A 637 -11.82 0.43 0.14
CA MET A 637 -12.22 1.46 -0.84
C MET A 637 -11.29 2.69 -0.79
N PRO A 638 -11.17 3.43 -1.92
CA PRO A 638 -11.72 3.07 -3.23
C PRO A 638 -10.86 1.98 -3.91
N ASN A 639 -11.50 1.03 -4.59
CA ASN A 639 -10.86 -0.14 -5.21
C ASN A 639 -11.63 -0.52 -6.49
N LEU A 640 -11.04 -1.26 -7.44
CA LEU A 640 -11.76 -1.82 -8.59
C LEU A 640 -11.70 -3.35 -8.55
N CYS A 641 -12.84 -3.99 -8.85
CA CYS A 641 -12.88 -5.44 -8.93
C CYS A 641 -12.32 -5.92 -10.27
N ILE A 642 -11.48 -6.94 -10.24
CA ILE A 642 -10.92 -7.54 -11.46
C ILE A 642 -11.90 -8.47 -12.19
N CYS A 643 -13.03 -8.82 -11.57
CA CYS A 643 -14.00 -9.76 -12.12
C CYS A 643 -14.93 -9.10 -13.13
N ASP A 644 -15.02 -9.70 -14.32
CA ASP A 644 -15.92 -9.30 -15.39
C ASP A 644 -17.38 -9.34 -14.95
N GLY A 645 -18.16 -8.37 -15.40
CA GLY A 645 -19.57 -8.21 -15.04
C GLY A 645 -19.84 -7.80 -13.59
N TYR A 646 -18.85 -7.76 -12.69
CA TYR A 646 -19.05 -7.30 -11.32
C TYR A 646 -19.32 -5.78 -11.27
N GLU A 647 -18.51 -5.02 -12.02
CA GLU A 647 -18.64 -3.57 -12.18
C GLU A 647 -18.97 -3.21 -13.62
N VAL A 648 -20.19 -2.76 -13.85
CA VAL A 648 -20.69 -2.39 -15.17
C VAL A 648 -20.21 -0.98 -15.52
N ALA A 649 -19.60 -0.83 -16.69
CA ALA A 649 -19.26 0.48 -17.24
C ALA A 649 -20.52 1.25 -17.60
N MET A 650 -20.60 2.50 -17.14
CA MET A 650 -21.73 3.37 -17.41
C MET A 650 -21.28 4.53 -18.31
N LYS A 651 -22.20 5.00 -19.17
CA LYS A 651 -21.97 6.24 -19.91
C LYS A 651 -22.05 7.41 -18.93
N ASN A 652 -21.23 8.42 -19.16
CA ASN A 652 -21.26 9.66 -18.40
C ASN A 652 -22.54 10.44 -18.76
N ASP A 653 -23.64 10.13 -18.09
CA ASP A 653 -24.91 10.83 -18.24
C ASP A 653 -25.15 11.86 -17.12
N SER A 654 -26.22 12.63 -17.28
CA SER A 654 -26.62 13.69 -16.36
C SER A 654 -26.90 13.19 -14.93
N TYR A 655 -27.20 11.90 -14.72
CA TYR A 655 -27.38 11.31 -13.39
C TYR A 655 -26.04 11.24 -12.62
N TYR A 656 -24.97 10.79 -13.27
CA TYR A 656 -23.65 10.71 -12.63
C TYR A 656 -23.02 12.09 -12.39
N LEU A 657 -23.38 13.11 -13.18
CA LEU A 657 -22.93 14.48 -12.96
C LEU A 657 -23.41 15.05 -11.62
N ILE A 658 -24.64 14.76 -11.19
CA ILE A 658 -25.14 15.20 -9.87
C ILE A 658 -24.41 14.48 -8.73
N LEU A 659 -24.09 13.20 -8.90
CA LEU A 659 -23.30 12.45 -7.93
C LEU A 659 -21.86 12.99 -7.82
N ALA A 660 -21.27 13.41 -8.94
CA ALA A 660 -19.98 14.09 -8.95
C ALA A 660 -20.03 15.43 -8.23
N GLN A 661 -21.09 16.22 -8.41
CA GLN A 661 -21.31 17.48 -7.67
C GLN A 661 -21.49 17.25 -6.18
N TYR A 662 -22.18 16.17 -5.79
CA TYR A 662 -22.26 15.75 -4.40
C TYR A 662 -20.87 15.45 -3.83
N ALA A 663 -20.05 14.67 -4.53
CA ALA A 663 -18.68 14.37 -4.12
C ALA A 663 -17.83 15.65 -4.01
N GLU A 664 -17.82 16.49 -5.05
CA GLU A 664 -17.15 17.81 -5.06
C GLU A 664 -17.52 18.65 -3.84
N GLY A 665 -18.82 18.74 -3.52
CA GLY A 665 -19.33 19.51 -2.41
C GLY A 665 -18.84 19.00 -1.05
N ILE A 666 -18.87 17.68 -0.84
CA ILE A 666 -18.35 17.05 0.38
C ILE A 666 -16.84 17.27 0.53
N LEU A 667 -16.07 17.09 -0.54
CA LEU A 667 -14.61 17.28 -0.51
C LEU A 667 -14.24 18.74 -0.20
N ASN A 668 -14.92 19.72 -0.82
CA ASN A 668 -14.71 21.14 -0.52
C ASN A 668 -15.08 21.50 0.92
N ASN A 669 -16.17 20.95 1.44
CA ASN A 669 -16.54 21.14 2.84
C ASN A 669 -15.49 20.57 3.80
N GLU A 670 -14.86 19.45 3.44
CA GLU A 670 -13.81 18.84 4.24
C GLU A 670 -12.54 19.71 4.28
N ILE A 671 -12.15 20.34 3.16
CA ILE A 671 -11.06 21.34 3.14
C ILE A 671 -11.39 22.49 4.10
N GLN A 672 -12.61 23.06 4.02
CA GLN A 672 -13.04 24.16 4.91
C GLN A 672 -13.04 23.76 6.37
N ARG A 673 -13.48 22.54 6.67
CA ARG A 673 -13.50 22.00 8.04
C ARG A 673 -12.09 21.89 8.62
N GLN A 674 -11.13 21.40 7.82
CA GLN A 674 -9.73 21.24 8.22
C GLN A 674 -9.01 22.59 8.47
N GLN A 675 -9.42 23.65 7.78
CA GLN A 675 -8.88 25.01 7.98
C GLN A 675 -9.32 25.70 9.28
N GLY A 676 -10.35 25.17 9.95
CA GLY A 676 -10.73 25.61 11.30
C GLY A 676 -11.24 27.05 11.43
N GLY A 677 -11.78 27.66 10.35
CA GLY A 677 -12.39 29.00 10.44
C GLY A 677 -11.45 30.10 10.96
N SER A 678 -10.15 30.00 10.62
CA SER A 678 -9.09 30.88 11.13
C SER A 678 -9.44 32.38 11.03
N SER A 679 -9.17 33.09 12.12
CA SER A 679 -9.43 34.52 12.36
C SER A 679 -8.67 35.50 11.44
N SER A 680 -7.93 35.00 10.44
CA SER A 680 -7.08 35.79 9.54
C SER A 680 -7.48 35.77 8.05
N GLY A 681 -8.57 35.10 7.65
CA GLY A 681 -9.22 35.40 6.35
C GLY A 681 -9.80 34.21 5.56
N MET A 682 -11.13 34.17 5.47
CA MET A 682 -12.00 33.57 4.43
C MET A 682 -11.69 32.15 3.89
N GLY A 683 -12.58 31.18 4.17
CA GLY A 683 -12.83 30.05 3.26
C GLY A 683 -11.85 28.87 3.33
N LEU A 684 -11.16 28.58 2.22
CA LEU A 684 -10.39 27.35 1.96
C LEU A 684 -8.88 27.45 2.28
N GLY A 685 -8.44 28.58 2.86
CA GLY A 685 -7.02 28.87 3.07
C GLY A 685 -6.27 29.08 1.75
N ASN A 686 -5.07 28.52 1.63
CA ASN A 686 -4.27 28.55 0.40
C ASN A 686 -4.78 27.58 -0.67
N CYS A 687 -5.63 26.62 -0.30
CA CYS A 687 -6.21 25.66 -1.23
C CYS A 687 -7.32 26.30 -2.06
N GLN A 688 -7.41 25.91 -3.33
CA GLN A 688 -8.47 26.33 -4.23
C GLN A 688 -9.73 25.50 -4.01
N ARG A 689 -10.89 26.07 -4.39
CA ARG A 689 -12.15 25.32 -4.36
C ARG A 689 -12.10 24.30 -5.48
N LEU A 690 -12.18 23.01 -5.19
CA LEU A 690 -12.23 21.96 -6.20
C LEU A 690 -13.45 22.18 -7.11
N GLN A 691 -13.23 22.15 -8.41
CA GLN A 691 -14.26 22.30 -9.44
C GLN A 691 -14.11 21.17 -10.45
N VAL A 692 -15.08 20.27 -10.47
CA VAL A 692 -15.11 19.14 -11.39
C VAL A 692 -15.45 19.65 -12.78
N SER A 693 -14.52 19.47 -13.71
CA SER A 693 -14.69 19.82 -15.12
C SER A 693 -15.29 18.67 -15.93
N GLN A 694 -15.03 17.43 -15.53
CA GLN A 694 -15.49 16.23 -16.23
C GLN A 694 -15.53 15.03 -15.27
N VAL A 695 -16.42 14.09 -15.54
CA VAL A 695 -16.43 12.75 -14.93
C VAL A 695 -15.90 11.74 -15.94
N GLN A 696 -15.10 10.77 -15.48
CA GLN A 696 -14.58 9.69 -16.32
C GLN A 696 -14.74 8.34 -15.60
N ASN A 697 -14.63 7.24 -16.37
CA ASN A 697 -14.53 5.88 -15.82
C ASN A 697 -15.65 5.48 -14.83
N VAL A 698 -16.89 5.87 -15.12
CA VAL A 698 -18.02 5.56 -14.24
C VAL A 698 -18.29 4.06 -14.24
N ARG A 699 -18.26 3.47 -13.06
CA ARG A 699 -18.56 2.07 -12.78
C ARG A 699 -19.69 1.96 -11.77
N GLN A 700 -20.59 1.02 -12.01
CA GLN A 700 -21.72 0.74 -11.13
C GLN A 700 -21.79 -0.74 -10.79
N SER A 701 -22.04 -1.02 -9.51
CA SER A 701 -22.38 -2.36 -9.02
C SER A 701 -23.50 -2.28 -7.98
N ARG A 702 -24.13 -3.41 -7.68
CA ARG A 702 -25.18 -3.51 -6.65
C ARG A 702 -24.58 -4.19 -5.43
N LEU A 703 -24.75 -3.56 -4.26
CA LEU A 703 -24.31 -4.10 -2.98
C LEU A 703 -25.34 -5.08 -2.40
N SER A 704 -24.91 -5.90 -1.45
CA SER A 704 -25.74 -6.91 -0.77
C SER A 704 -26.96 -6.32 -0.04
N ASP A 705 -26.87 -5.08 0.45
CA ASP A 705 -28.01 -4.36 1.05
C ASP A 705 -28.96 -3.71 0.01
N GLY A 706 -28.76 -4.03 -1.27
CA GLY A 706 -29.54 -3.56 -2.41
C GLY A 706 -29.11 -2.19 -2.95
N SER A 707 -28.34 -1.40 -2.21
CA SER A 707 -27.85 -0.09 -2.66
C SER A 707 -26.92 -0.19 -3.87
N LEU A 708 -26.74 0.93 -4.57
CA LEU A 708 -25.80 1.03 -5.68
C LEU A 708 -24.46 1.54 -5.16
N SER A 709 -23.37 0.86 -5.57
CA SER A 709 -22.01 1.36 -5.44
C SER A 709 -21.61 2.01 -6.76
N ILE A 710 -21.29 3.29 -6.72
CA ILE A 710 -20.85 4.06 -7.89
C ILE A 710 -19.39 4.45 -7.68
N LYS A 711 -18.53 4.18 -8.65
CA LYS A 711 -17.13 4.58 -8.65
C LYS A 711 -16.83 5.39 -9.88
N MET A 712 -16.10 6.49 -9.77
CA MET A 712 -15.81 7.38 -10.90
C MET A 712 -14.56 8.21 -10.66
N ASP A 713 -13.96 8.70 -11.74
CA ASP A 713 -12.90 9.68 -11.71
C ASP A 713 -13.49 11.09 -11.85
N LEU A 714 -13.16 11.96 -10.89
CA LEU A 714 -13.43 13.38 -10.96
C LEU A 714 -12.21 14.08 -11.56
N VAL A 715 -12.38 14.66 -12.74
CA VAL A 715 -11.35 15.47 -13.38
C VAL A 715 -11.54 16.92 -12.97
N ILE A 716 -10.48 17.52 -12.44
CA ILE A 716 -10.43 18.91 -11.99
C ILE A 716 -9.34 19.62 -12.79
N ILE A 717 -9.66 20.74 -13.43
CA ILE A 717 -8.69 21.53 -14.19
C ILE A 717 -8.48 22.85 -13.47
N GLN A 718 -7.33 23.00 -12.81
CA GLN A 718 -7.02 24.16 -11.97
C GLN A 718 -5.54 24.52 -12.08
N VAL A 719 -5.23 25.82 -12.10
CA VAL A 719 -3.84 26.32 -12.19
C VAL A 719 -3.09 25.75 -13.41
N GLY A 720 -3.81 25.55 -14.53
CA GLY A 720 -3.25 24.98 -15.76
C GLY A 720 -2.88 23.50 -15.66
N LYS A 721 -3.28 22.78 -14.61
CA LYS A 721 -3.03 21.35 -14.41
C LYS A 721 -4.32 20.55 -14.35
N LYS A 722 -4.25 19.32 -14.86
CA LYS A 722 -5.30 18.30 -14.76
C LYS A 722 -5.06 17.49 -13.49
N GLU A 723 -6.05 17.44 -12.61
CA GLU A 723 -6.05 16.67 -11.38
C GLU A 723 -7.14 15.60 -11.45
N ILE A 724 -6.88 14.42 -10.89
CA ILE A 724 -7.83 13.30 -10.91
C ILE A 724 -8.02 12.77 -9.49
N LEU A 725 -9.28 12.78 -9.03
CA LEU A 725 -9.71 12.17 -7.77
C LEU A 725 -10.62 10.97 -8.08
N PHE A 726 -10.21 9.78 -7.68
CA PHE A 726 -11.04 8.58 -7.77
C PHE A 726 -11.96 8.52 -6.54
N VAL A 727 -13.28 8.46 -6.75
CA VAL A 727 -14.27 8.47 -5.68
C VAL A 727 -15.15 7.22 -5.69
N ALA A 728 -15.53 6.75 -4.50
CA ALA A 728 -16.51 5.69 -4.30
C ALA A 728 -17.71 6.24 -3.52
N LEU A 729 -18.90 6.08 -4.09
CA LEU A 729 -20.17 6.55 -3.57
C LEU A 729 -21.12 5.39 -3.32
N LYS A 730 -21.97 5.53 -2.31
CA LYS A 730 -23.08 4.61 -2.03
C LYS A 730 -24.41 5.34 -2.17
N VAL A 731 -25.26 4.85 -3.06
CA VAL A 731 -26.59 5.39 -3.34
C VAL A 731 -27.65 4.38 -2.86
N PRO A 732 -28.35 4.66 -1.74
CA PRO A 732 -29.35 3.75 -1.21
C PRO A 732 -30.62 3.71 -2.08
N LEU A 733 -31.32 2.56 -2.08
CA LEU A 733 -32.59 2.41 -2.81
C LEU A 733 -33.78 3.09 -2.10
N ASN A 734 -33.69 3.26 -0.77
CA ASN A 734 -34.74 3.88 0.03
C ASN A 734 -34.27 5.23 0.61
N THR A 735 -35.23 6.07 1.00
CA THR A 735 -34.97 7.41 1.53
C THR A 735 -34.61 7.42 3.02
N ALA A 736 -34.52 6.25 3.66
CA ALA A 736 -34.16 6.13 5.08
C ALA A 736 -32.64 6.23 5.32
N LYS A 737 -31.84 6.13 4.25
CA LYS A 737 -30.39 6.32 4.27
C LYS A 737 -30.03 7.48 3.33
N PRO A 738 -28.99 8.28 3.63
CA PRO A 738 -28.57 9.35 2.75
C PRO A 738 -27.63 8.83 1.67
N LEU A 739 -27.36 9.65 0.66
CA LEU A 739 -26.17 9.49 -0.18
C LEU A 739 -24.91 9.52 0.69
N GLN A 740 -23.91 8.71 0.35
CA GLN A 740 -22.66 8.63 1.09
C GLN A 740 -21.47 8.68 0.13
N LEU A 741 -20.54 9.61 0.37
CA LEU A 741 -19.17 9.49 -0.13
C LEU A 741 -18.45 8.50 0.78
N VAL A 742 -18.22 7.28 0.28
CA VAL A 742 -17.59 6.20 1.04
C VAL A 742 -16.10 6.50 1.21
N LYS A 743 -15.41 6.79 0.11
CA LYS A 743 -13.99 7.15 0.11
C LYS A 743 -13.60 7.89 -1.16
N PHE A 744 -12.45 8.54 -1.11
CA PHE A 744 -11.76 9.09 -2.27
C PHE A 744 -10.26 8.79 -2.17
N GLU A 745 -9.58 8.84 -3.31
CA GLU A 745 -8.13 8.78 -3.44
C GLU A 745 -7.69 9.71 -4.57
N ARG A 746 -6.56 10.40 -4.39
CA ARG A 746 -5.99 11.25 -5.42
C ARG A 746 -5.04 10.43 -6.26
N ILE A 747 -5.28 10.43 -7.57
CA ILE A 747 -4.43 9.72 -8.52
C ILE A 747 -3.22 10.58 -8.87
N THR A 748 -3.47 11.83 -9.27
CA THR A 748 -2.40 12.69 -9.77
C THR A 748 -1.44 13.02 -8.63
N PRO A 749 -0.12 13.14 -8.90
CA PRO A 749 0.85 13.48 -7.86
C PRO A 749 0.44 14.71 -7.07
N TYR A 750 0.64 14.66 -5.75
CA TYR A 750 0.18 15.73 -4.85
C TYR A 750 1.16 16.15 -3.76
N SER A 751 2.31 15.47 -3.63
CA SER A 751 3.34 15.81 -2.65
C SER A 751 3.89 17.23 -2.88
N GLN A 752 3.90 17.71 -4.13
CA GLN A 752 4.35 19.07 -4.47
C GLN A 752 3.54 20.18 -3.79
N TYR A 753 2.27 19.94 -3.44
CA TYR A 753 1.43 20.93 -2.78
C TYR A 753 1.79 21.14 -1.32
N SER A 754 2.64 20.30 -0.71
CA SER A 754 3.20 20.53 0.63
C SER A 754 3.89 21.90 0.77
N LYS A 755 4.36 22.47 -0.35
CA LYS A 755 5.01 23.80 -0.41
C LYS A 755 4.05 24.98 -0.22
N CYS A 756 2.76 24.80 -0.46
CA CYS A 756 1.76 25.89 -0.40
C CYS A 756 0.53 25.57 0.44
N ALA A 757 0.19 24.29 0.62
CA ALA A 757 -0.97 23.87 1.39
C ALA A 757 -0.79 24.25 2.86
N ASP A 758 -1.89 24.65 3.49
CA ASP A 758 -1.91 24.85 4.93
C ASP A 758 -1.68 23.51 5.65
N LYS A 759 -0.88 23.53 6.71
CA LYS A 759 -0.46 22.32 7.45
C LYS A 759 -1.64 21.50 8.00
N THR A 760 -2.80 22.12 8.19
CA THR A 760 -4.00 21.47 8.73
C THR A 760 -4.80 20.73 7.66
N VAL A 761 -4.56 20.98 6.37
CA VAL A 761 -5.29 20.37 5.27
C VAL A 761 -4.59 19.13 4.75
N ASN A 762 -5.37 18.06 4.53
CA ASN A 762 -4.93 16.86 3.86
C ASN A 762 -4.46 17.20 2.43
N LEU A 763 -3.20 16.92 2.14
CA LEU A 763 -2.57 17.18 0.84
C LEU A 763 -3.27 16.49 -0.34
N GLN A 764 -3.96 15.36 -0.11
CA GLN A 764 -4.77 14.72 -1.16
C GLN A 764 -5.95 15.59 -1.63
N LEU A 765 -6.41 16.55 -0.82
CA LEU A 765 -7.51 17.45 -1.16
C LEU A 765 -7.04 18.80 -1.71
N CYS A 766 -5.82 19.23 -1.38
CA CYS A 766 -5.37 20.59 -1.66
C CYS A 766 -4.79 20.73 -3.08
N VAL A 767 -5.26 21.75 -3.79
CA VAL A 767 -4.63 22.29 -5.00
C VAL A 767 -4.33 23.75 -4.73
N CYS A 768 -3.07 24.16 -4.83
CA CYS A 768 -2.64 25.54 -4.59
C CYS A 768 -1.57 25.98 -5.59
N ASP A 769 -1.39 27.29 -5.73
CA ASP A 769 -0.39 27.86 -6.62
C ASP A 769 1.01 27.63 -6.04
N LEU A 770 1.86 26.93 -6.81
CA LEU A 770 3.24 26.60 -6.44
C LEU A 770 4.21 27.77 -6.67
N THR A 771 3.82 28.77 -7.46
CA THR A 771 4.66 29.92 -7.86
C THR A 771 4.46 31.12 -6.95
N ASN A 772 3.20 31.42 -6.59
CA ASN A 772 2.86 32.47 -5.67
C ASN A 772 2.20 31.83 -4.45
N HIS A 773 2.88 31.81 -3.30
CA HIS A 773 2.33 31.36 -2.01
C HIS A 773 1.19 32.25 -1.48
N LYS A 774 0.40 32.87 -2.37
CA LYS A 774 -0.76 33.70 -2.06
C LYS A 774 -2.04 32.94 -2.41
N PRO A 775 -3.11 33.13 -1.63
CA PRO A 775 -4.41 32.56 -1.97
C PRO A 775 -4.86 33.12 -3.33
N VAL A 776 -5.04 32.23 -4.30
CA VAL A 776 -5.63 32.59 -5.59
C VAL A 776 -7.07 33.04 -5.33
N ARG A 777 -7.42 34.25 -5.75
CA ARG A 777 -8.81 34.73 -5.66
C ARG A 777 -9.68 33.86 -6.55
N ASN A 778 -10.45 32.97 -5.92
CA ASN A 778 -11.48 32.19 -6.61
C ASN A 778 -12.48 33.14 -7.25
N SER A 779 -12.47 33.20 -8.59
CA SER A 779 -13.56 33.78 -9.38
C SER A 779 -14.81 32.94 -9.11
N VAL A 780 -15.80 33.53 -8.44
CA VAL A 780 -17.11 32.92 -8.17
C VAL A 780 -17.90 32.68 -9.47
N THR A 781 -17.44 33.24 -10.59
CA THR A 781 -18.33 33.58 -11.70
C THR A 781 -18.31 32.66 -12.93
N GLN A 782 -17.47 31.63 -13.00
CA GLN A 782 -17.59 30.62 -14.06
C GLN A 782 -17.15 29.26 -13.54
N SER A 783 -18.12 28.37 -13.27
CA SER A 783 -17.81 26.95 -13.25
C SER A 783 -17.23 26.57 -14.61
N ALA A 784 -16.16 25.79 -14.65
CA ALA A 784 -15.89 24.97 -15.83
C ALA A 784 -17.14 24.08 -16.01
N PHE A 785 -18.03 24.48 -16.92
CA PHE A 785 -19.38 23.93 -17.01
C PHE A 785 -19.31 22.43 -17.30
N LEU A 786 -19.82 21.61 -16.38
CA LEU A 786 -20.36 20.31 -16.75
C LEU A 786 -21.53 20.61 -17.70
N LYS A 787 -21.33 20.39 -19.00
CA LYS A 787 -22.42 20.38 -19.97
C LYS A 787 -23.51 19.45 -19.39
N ASP A 788 -24.78 19.86 -19.45
CA ASP A 788 -25.94 19.15 -18.88
C ASP A 788 -26.21 19.32 -17.38
N VAL A 789 -25.60 20.33 -16.74
CA VAL A 789 -26.07 20.82 -15.42
C VAL A 789 -26.34 22.32 -15.44
N ASP A 790 -27.59 22.68 -15.19
CA ASP A 790 -28.03 24.07 -15.09
C ASP A 790 -27.61 24.65 -13.74
N GLN A 791 -26.87 25.77 -13.77
CA GLN A 791 -26.52 26.52 -12.57
C GLN A 791 -27.37 27.78 -12.46
N LYS A 792 -28.22 27.85 -11.43
CA LYS A 792 -29.01 29.03 -11.09
C LYS A 792 -28.49 29.66 -9.80
N VAL A 793 -28.05 30.92 -9.89
CA VAL A 793 -27.66 31.73 -8.74
C VAL A 793 -28.85 32.60 -8.33
N ILE A 794 -29.42 32.31 -7.16
CA ILE A 794 -30.59 33.00 -6.62
C ILE A 794 -30.13 33.96 -5.52
N ARG A 795 -30.38 35.25 -5.72
CA ARG A 795 -30.11 36.30 -4.73
C ARG A 795 -31.26 36.36 -3.72
N SER A 796 -30.94 36.43 -2.43
CA SER A 796 -31.97 36.58 -1.38
C SER A 796 -32.68 37.94 -1.49
N GLY A 797 -34.01 37.92 -1.53
CA GLY A 797 -34.85 39.10 -1.78
C GLY A 797 -35.14 40.00 -0.56
N SER A 798 -34.72 39.63 0.66
CA SER A 798 -35.04 40.41 1.87
C SER A 798 -33.80 40.97 2.57
N GLY A 799 -33.56 42.28 2.44
CA GLY A 799 -32.71 43.11 3.31
C GLY A 799 -31.19 42.89 3.29
N ALA A 800 -30.70 41.80 2.70
CA ALA A 800 -29.28 41.52 2.56
C ALA A 800 -28.99 40.96 1.16
N GLU A 801 -28.80 41.89 0.23
CA GLU A 801 -28.40 41.74 -1.17
C GLU A 801 -27.08 40.96 -1.42
N CYS A 802 -26.53 40.31 -0.39
CA CYS A 802 -25.20 39.72 -0.33
C CYS A 802 -25.20 38.22 0.01
N VAL A 803 -26.35 37.57 0.15
CA VAL A 803 -26.46 36.10 0.31
C VAL A 803 -26.96 35.48 -0.99
N TYR A 804 -26.25 34.44 -1.45
CA TYR A 804 -26.54 33.75 -2.70
C TYR A 804 -26.78 32.25 -2.44
N LEU A 805 -27.89 31.74 -2.98
CA LEU A 805 -28.14 30.31 -3.08
C LEU A 805 -27.77 29.86 -4.49
N ILE A 806 -26.85 28.92 -4.60
CA ILE A 806 -26.40 28.37 -5.88
C ILE A 806 -27.03 26.99 -6.01
N LYS A 807 -28.02 26.87 -6.90
CA LYS A 807 -28.64 25.59 -7.26
C LYS A 807 -28.03 25.10 -8.55
N LYS A 808 -27.38 23.95 -8.52
CA LYS A 808 -26.98 23.19 -9.71
C LYS A 808 -28.00 22.07 -9.89
N SER A 809 -28.59 21.88 -11.07
CA SER A 809 -29.62 20.86 -11.27
C SER A 809 -29.76 20.40 -12.71
N ASN A 810 -30.33 19.21 -12.88
CA ASN A 810 -30.82 18.69 -14.15
C ASN A 810 -32.04 17.80 -13.90
N GLU A 811 -32.52 17.08 -14.92
CA GLU A 811 -33.67 16.18 -14.81
C GLU A 811 -33.49 15.03 -13.79
N ASN A 812 -32.24 14.72 -13.43
CA ASN A 812 -31.87 13.58 -12.59
C ASN A 812 -31.47 13.98 -11.17
N GLY A 813 -31.40 15.27 -10.85
CA GLY A 813 -31.12 15.70 -9.48
C GLY A 813 -30.72 17.16 -9.33
N PHE A 814 -30.19 17.48 -8.15
CA PHE A 814 -29.73 18.83 -7.81
C PHE A 814 -28.68 18.81 -6.70
N SER A 815 -27.89 19.88 -6.62
CA SER A 815 -27.01 20.21 -5.50
C SER A 815 -27.17 21.68 -5.10
N ILE A 816 -27.08 21.97 -3.80
CA ILE A 816 -27.28 23.30 -3.24
C ILE A 816 -26.05 23.74 -2.45
N ASP A 817 -25.48 24.86 -2.88
CA ASP A 817 -24.48 25.62 -2.14
C ASP A 817 -25.08 26.95 -1.64
N VAL A 818 -24.55 27.46 -0.53
CA VAL A 818 -24.85 28.82 -0.05
C VAL A 818 -23.55 29.61 0.06
N LEU A 819 -23.55 30.82 -0.50
CA LEU A 819 -22.45 31.76 -0.48
C LEU A 819 -22.84 33.01 0.34
N ASN A 820 -21.98 33.35 1.29
CA ASN A 820 -22.09 34.57 2.08
C ASN A 820 -21.14 35.65 1.56
N MET A 821 -21.61 36.60 0.75
CA MET A 821 -20.83 37.80 0.38
C MET A 821 -21.08 38.99 1.32
N CYS A 822 -21.81 38.79 2.42
CA CYS A 822 -22.08 39.85 3.37
C CYS A 822 -20.82 40.17 4.21
N ARG A 823 -20.72 41.40 4.71
CA ARG A 823 -19.68 41.78 5.69
C ARG A 823 -19.87 41.13 7.06
N LYS A 824 -21.03 40.51 7.30
CA LYS A 824 -21.41 39.84 8.55
C LYS A 824 -21.43 38.33 8.34
N SER A 825 -21.16 37.59 9.42
CA SER A 825 -21.36 36.13 9.40
C SER A 825 -22.84 35.81 9.33
N MET A 826 -23.18 34.63 8.84
CA MET A 826 -24.55 34.15 8.75
C MET A 826 -24.72 32.78 9.40
N LYS A 827 -25.88 32.56 10.00
CA LYS A 827 -26.37 31.25 10.42
C LYS A 827 -27.74 31.03 9.81
N GLY A 828 -28.06 29.81 9.42
CA GLY A 828 -29.32 29.54 8.74
C GLY A 828 -29.69 28.07 8.70
N ASN A 829 -30.90 27.85 8.20
CA ASN A 829 -31.57 26.57 8.07
C ASN A 829 -32.07 26.43 6.63
N LEU A 830 -31.64 25.36 5.95
CA LEU A 830 -32.13 25.00 4.63
C LEU A 830 -33.17 23.87 4.77
N PHE A 831 -34.39 24.11 4.30
CA PHE A 831 -35.43 23.10 4.18
C PHE A 831 -35.53 22.67 2.72
N VAL A 832 -35.52 21.37 2.48
CA VAL A 832 -35.71 20.81 1.15
C VAL A 832 -36.82 19.77 1.20
N TYR A 833 -37.87 19.99 0.42
CA TYR A 833 -38.98 19.07 0.26
C TYR A 833 -38.85 18.43 -1.12
N VAL A 834 -38.85 17.09 -1.15
CA VAL A 834 -38.65 16.35 -2.40
C VAL A 834 -39.63 15.21 -2.58
N LYS A 835 -39.91 14.87 -3.84
CA LYS A 835 -40.53 13.60 -4.23
C LYS A 835 -39.64 12.86 -5.23
N ASN A 836 -39.58 11.54 -5.08
CA ASN A 836 -38.79 10.64 -5.92
C ASN A 836 -37.28 10.94 -5.94
N VAL A 837 -36.74 11.43 -4.83
CA VAL A 837 -35.32 11.80 -4.68
C VAL A 837 -34.74 11.13 -3.43
N VAL A 838 -33.48 10.70 -3.53
CA VAL A 838 -32.64 10.32 -2.40
C VAL A 838 -31.74 11.50 -2.07
N LEU A 839 -31.82 12.00 -0.82
CA LEU A 839 -31.07 13.15 -0.36
C LEU A 839 -29.72 12.75 0.27
N SER A 840 -28.75 13.64 0.22
CA SER A 840 -27.50 13.50 0.99
C SER A 840 -27.64 13.84 2.48
N ALA A 841 -28.77 14.43 2.88
CA ALA A 841 -29.08 14.77 4.27
C ALA A 841 -30.27 13.95 4.77
N LEU A 842 -30.11 13.30 5.94
CA LEU A 842 -31.17 12.52 6.60
C LEU A 842 -32.16 13.39 7.37
N ARG A 843 -31.70 14.53 7.88
CA ARG A 843 -32.47 15.39 8.77
C ARG A 843 -32.64 16.76 8.13
N MET A 844 -33.85 17.28 8.24
CA MET A 844 -34.21 18.64 7.85
C MET A 844 -34.65 19.43 9.08
N PRO A 845 -34.36 20.73 9.15
CA PRO A 845 -33.53 21.49 8.20
C PRO A 845 -32.04 21.12 8.26
N VAL A 846 -31.30 21.41 7.18
CA VAL A 846 -29.84 21.41 7.21
C VAL A 846 -29.39 22.74 7.81
N GLU A 847 -28.84 22.69 9.02
CA GLU A 847 -28.29 23.85 9.70
C GLU A 847 -26.89 24.18 9.17
N PHE A 848 -26.59 25.47 9.03
CA PHE A 848 -25.28 25.91 8.57
C PHE A 848 -24.87 27.26 9.17
N ARG A 849 -23.56 27.51 9.12
CA ARG A 849 -22.92 28.78 9.47
C ARG A 849 -21.87 29.09 8.41
N LEU A 850 -21.77 30.36 8.05
CA LEU A 850 -20.84 30.87 7.04
C LEU A 850 -20.25 32.20 7.50
N VAL A 851 -18.95 32.36 7.37
CA VAL A 851 -18.28 33.67 7.53
C VAL A 851 -18.33 34.47 6.21
N PRO A 852 -18.02 35.78 6.22
CA PRO A 852 -17.90 36.56 4.98
C PRO A 852 -16.97 35.88 3.95
N GLY A 853 -17.38 35.87 2.68
CA GLY A 853 -16.65 35.28 1.56
C GLY A 853 -16.75 33.75 1.43
N GLU A 854 -17.40 33.06 2.35
CA GLU A 854 -17.43 31.59 2.39
C GLU A 854 -18.60 31.01 1.56
N THR A 855 -18.32 29.94 0.79
CA THR A 855 -19.33 29.14 0.07
C THR A 855 -19.34 27.72 0.61
N LYS A 856 -20.49 27.21 1.07
CA LYS A 856 -20.60 25.87 1.65
C LYS A 856 -21.63 25.02 0.93
N PHE A 857 -21.27 23.78 0.65
CA PHE A 857 -22.21 22.77 0.14
C PHE A 857 -23.11 22.30 1.27
N LEU A 858 -24.42 22.26 1.04
CA LEU A 858 -25.40 21.89 2.07
C LEU A 858 -26.05 20.54 1.80
N VAL A 859 -26.58 20.33 0.60
CA VAL A 859 -27.35 19.14 0.27
C VAL A 859 -27.38 18.88 -1.23
N ALA A 860 -27.38 17.60 -1.59
CA ALA A 860 -27.67 17.11 -2.93
C ALA A 860 -28.82 16.12 -2.89
N GLY A 861 -29.50 15.96 -4.03
CA GLY A 861 -30.55 14.98 -4.22
C GLY A 861 -30.45 14.35 -5.59
N VAL A 862 -30.53 13.03 -5.66
CA VAL A 862 -30.56 12.27 -6.93
C VAL A 862 -31.88 11.53 -7.11
N ARG A 863 -32.32 11.43 -8.35
CA ARG A 863 -33.56 10.77 -8.75
C ARG A 863 -33.51 9.28 -8.37
N ARG A 864 -34.56 8.81 -7.69
CA ARG A 864 -34.65 7.41 -7.25
C ARG A 864 -35.17 6.48 -8.34
N ASN A 865 -36.24 6.89 -9.02
CA ASN A 865 -36.89 6.10 -10.07
C ASN A 865 -36.89 6.90 -11.38
N GLN A 866 -36.20 6.37 -12.40
CA GLN A 866 -36.07 7.00 -13.72
C GLN A 866 -37.42 7.14 -14.46
N SER A 867 -38.46 6.41 -14.09
CA SER A 867 -39.79 6.53 -14.71
C SER A 867 -40.66 7.64 -14.12
N LYS A 868 -40.24 8.33 -13.04
CA LYS A 868 -41.03 9.39 -12.38
C LYS A 868 -40.23 10.69 -12.32
N LYS A 869 -40.84 11.83 -12.65
CA LYS A 869 -40.20 13.16 -12.51
C LYS A 869 -39.83 13.44 -11.04
N ILE A 870 -38.81 14.26 -10.82
CA ILE A 870 -38.47 14.78 -9.50
C ILE A 870 -39.26 16.06 -9.22
N GLN A 871 -39.63 16.29 -7.96
CA GLN A 871 -40.16 17.58 -7.49
C GLN A 871 -39.28 18.05 -6.35
N VAL A 872 -38.88 19.32 -6.37
CA VAL A 872 -37.93 19.90 -5.40
C VAL A 872 -38.37 21.32 -5.03
N GLN A 873 -38.70 21.52 -3.77
CA GLN A 873 -39.01 22.82 -3.19
C GLN A 873 -37.97 23.15 -2.11
N ILE A 874 -37.44 24.38 -2.14
CA ILE A 874 -36.33 24.79 -1.28
C ILE A 874 -36.70 26.07 -0.56
N LYS A 875 -36.55 26.06 0.76
CA LYS A 875 -36.71 27.24 1.61
C LYS A 875 -35.44 27.47 2.41
N LEU A 876 -34.87 28.67 2.28
CA LEU A 876 -33.70 29.10 3.02
C LEU A 876 -34.08 30.18 4.02
N ASN A 877 -33.83 29.93 5.31
CA ASN A 877 -33.96 30.91 6.38
C ASN A 877 -32.57 31.23 6.94
N TYR A 878 -32.23 32.50 7.14
CA TYR A 878 -30.93 32.88 7.73
C TYR A 878 -31.00 34.17 8.53
N THR A 879 -29.98 34.39 9.35
CA THR A 879 -29.76 35.62 10.11
C THR A 879 -28.30 36.05 10.01
N LEU A 880 -28.07 37.34 9.77
CA LEU A 880 -26.73 37.94 9.80
C LEU A 880 -26.38 38.38 11.22
N PHE A 881 -25.15 38.12 11.65
CA PHE A 881 -24.63 38.51 12.94
C PHE A 881 -23.14 38.87 12.88
N GLN A 882 -22.68 39.60 13.87
CA GLN A 882 -21.28 40.03 14.00
C GLN A 882 -20.66 39.22 15.14
N TRP A 883 -19.52 38.57 14.89
CA TRP A 883 -18.73 37.98 15.97
C TRP A 883 -18.04 39.13 16.71
N TYR A 884 -18.18 39.15 18.04
CA TYR A 884 -17.38 39.99 18.92
C TYR A 884 -16.17 39.21 19.40
#